data_AF-A0A2E0KZL9-F1
#
_entry.id   AF-A0A2E0KZL9-F1
#
_cell.length_a   1.000
_cell.length_b   1.000
_cell.length_c   1.000
_cell.angle_alpha   90.00
_cell.angle_beta   90.00
_cell.angle_gamma   90.00
#
_symmetry.space_group_name_H-M   'P 1'
#
loop_
_entity.id
_entity.type
_entity.pdbx_description
1 polymer ?
#
loop_
_entity_poly.entity_id
_entity_poly.type
_entity_poly.pdbx_seq_one_letter_code
_entity_poly.pdbx_strand_id
1 'polypeptide(L)'
;MQRARRGWDWGLLLAIAFGILMAWPFIVRPGLPRTNASENFVFLTTDYSHALREGRLYPRWSPNVLGGFGAPVPHYFPPGAPYTAALIEFLFTNDPVRAVRITFVLGFLAAAVATYTFTKRHTSAAASLLATVLFIFGPYFGQTAPYLRGDLAEFLALALLPLLLWSVDHLATDNRPTDFLVTTIVTAALIFCHPPTAAIGLALSALTLIWLTLKARATWVPAVMALAAGVGLSTVYWLPALLEYNAVQWVQQAANPQQITLLSLFAPLQPVDLNELIPRPVWTLGLAAFLFGLAALVVLVIRKRIDIHGIFLLAGISLTVLCLLLLPDQVWLLGPISLCIAIGNSVLIEIRAYLEPRWQRIWTAGLLTFALIIALPVIQAPQWPPSFGDSQPVDQIRYEQQGAGIAVLPPDYPLPLSLTEIPTTNRLLLSGFEADSVNKIAPLQGTVRPQITLIRHETHRDIFQVQASGPTTLTYLNAWFPGWQAAAAGTSVPLYRDEQTGLSVLEIPSMNGELVISLGPTAPRRTGSWLTVVVLIVILIYTGRRLRDTSEYLPASSLLDIAEARLLAFIVGAFGLIVILVMTPSSPLMLYAQPGHRLDQATLLRTSTSAGLEALAYDLQTPQVRPGDDLRFTLYWQARRTLPTNYQIQTALIHTGSGDVLYRTPHRAPGYYPTSRWRRSLYVQDQYTIPLPPDTPSGDYEIRIAVVDCNPTCNNAAELTFFQLNGQNIGQSMTLPEIVHVVE
;
A
#
# COMPACT_ATOMS: atom_id res chain seq x y z
N MET A 1 -22.40 -34.00 30.63
CA MET A 1 -21.06 -34.56 30.31
C MET A 1 -20.73 -34.63 28.81
N GLN A 2 -21.58 -34.20 27.87
CA GLN A 2 -21.25 -34.14 26.42
C GLN A 2 -20.41 -32.90 26.00
N ARG A 3 -20.10 -31.97 26.92
CA ARG A 3 -19.28 -30.77 26.64
C ARG A 3 -17.78 -31.06 26.45
N ALA A 4 -17.28 -32.26 26.77
CA ALA A 4 -15.85 -32.53 26.93
C ALA A 4 -15.13 -33.29 25.79
N ARG A 5 -15.74 -33.47 24.61
CA ARG A 5 -15.06 -34.06 23.43
C ARG A 5 -15.25 -33.26 22.14
N ARG A 6 -15.21 -31.93 22.21
CA ARG A 6 -14.92 -31.14 21.00
C ARG A 6 -13.44 -31.35 20.67
N GLY A 7 -13.17 -32.16 19.65
CA GLY A 7 -11.83 -32.24 19.05
C GLY A 7 -11.41 -30.87 18.54
N TRP A 8 -10.10 -30.61 18.54
CA TRP A 8 -9.53 -29.36 18.04
C TRP A 8 -9.74 -29.27 16.52
N ASP A 9 -10.05 -28.08 16.00
CA ASP A 9 -10.09 -27.84 14.56
C ASP A 9 -8.67 -27.67 14.03
N TRP A 10 -8.02 -28.79 13.73
CA TRP A 10 -6.64 -28.81 13.23
C TRP A 10 -6.45 -27.98 11.97
N GLY A 11 -7.47 -27.84 11.13
CA GLY A 11 -7.37 -27.08 9.88
C GLY A 11 -7.25 -25.58 10.15
N LEU A 12 -7.95 -25.09 11.17
CA LEU A 12 -7.80 -23.71 11.63
C LEU A 12 -6.38 -23.47 12.18
N LEU A 13 -5.84 -24.41 12.97
CA LEU A 13 -4.46 -24.30 13.46
C LEU A 13 -3.43 -24.30 12.32
N LEU A 14 -3.64 -25.11 11.28
CA LEU A 14 -2.77 -25.14 10.11
C LEU A 14 -2.89 -23.84 9.30
N ALA A 15 -4.09 -23.28 9.15
CA ALA A 15 -4.29 -21.97 8.53
C ALA A 15 -3.53 -20.86 9.28
N ILE A 16 -3.63 -20.84 10.62
CA ILE A 16 -2.87 -19.93 11.48
C ILE A 16 -1.36 -20.13 11.27
N ALA A 17 -0.89 -21.39 11.26
CA ALA A 17 0.52 -21.70 11.04
C ALA A 17 1.01 -21.17 9.68
N PHE A 18 0.23 -21.36 8.61
CA PHE A 18 0.56 -20.78 7.30
C PHE A 18 0.61 -19.24 7.32
N GLY A 19 -0.32 -18.59 8.04
CA GLY A 19 -0.27 -17.14 8.26
C GLY A 19 1.00 -16.69 8.97
N ILE A 20 1.45 -17.41 10.01
CA ILE A 20 2.72 -17.16 10.71
C ILE A 20 3.91 -17.32 9.76
N LEU A 21 3.92 -18.38 8.94
CA LEU A 21 4.99 -18.62 7.98
C LEU A 21 5.11 -17.49 6.96
N MET A 22 3.98 -16.98 6.44
CA MET A 22 4.01 -15.84 5.52
C MET A 22 4.41 -14.54 6.20
N ALA A 23 4.05 -14.35 7.48
CA ALA A 23 4.42 -13.19 8.26
C ALA A 23 5.85 -13.25 8.83
N TRP A 24 6.56 -14.37 8.63
CA TRP A 24 7.84 -14.67 9.28
C TRP A 24 8.90 -13.57 9.15
N PRO A 25 9.11 -12.94 7.97
CA PRO A 25 10.05 -11.82 7.84
C PRO A 25 9.75 -10.66 8.79
N PHE A 26 8.47 -10.30 8.97
CA PHE A 26 8.07 -9.23 9.90
C PHE A 26 8.22 -9.64 11.36
N ILE A 27 8.18 -10.94 11.69
CA ILE A 27 8.38 -11.45 13.05
C ILE A 27 9.86 -11.38 13.43
N VAL A 28 10.75 -11.88 12.57
CA VAL A 28 12.15 -12.11 12.96
C VAL A 28 13.10 -10.97 12.57
N ARG A 29 12.82 -10.22 11.49
CA ARG A 29 13.73 -9.16 11.03
C ARG A 29 13.37 -7.82 11.66
N PRO A 30 14.30 -7.13 12.35
CA PRO A 30 14.08 -5.76 12.79
C PRO A 30 14.04 -4.80 11.58
N GLY A 31 13.45 -3.62 11.79
CA GLY A 31 13.27 -2.62 10.73
C GLY A 31 12.16 -2.97 9.74
N LEU A 32 12.05 -2.14 8.71
CA LEU A 32 11.12 -2.26 7.58
C LEU A 32 11.81 -1.74 6.30
N PRO A 33 11.31 -2.09 5.10
CA PRO A 33 11.77 -1.48 3.86
C PRO A 33 11.64 0.05 3.87
N ARG A 34 12.66 0.74 3.33
CA ARG A 34 12.74 2.21 3.18
C ARG A 34 12.72 2.67 1.72
N THR A 35 12.23 1.79 0.86
CA THR A 35 12.19 1.92 -0.60
C THR A 35 10.75 1.76 -1.11
N ASN A 36 9.78 1.62 -0.22
CA ASN A 36 8.36 1.43 -0.54
C ASN A 36 7.46 2.11 0.51
N ALA A 37 6.15 1.94 0.40
CA ALA A 37 5.15 2.64 1.21
C ALA A 37 5.20 2.32 2.72
N SER A 38 5.93 1.28 3.14
CA SER A 38 6.09 0.95 4.57
C SER A 38 6.65 2.14 5.35
N GLU A 39 7.58 2.89 4.77
CA GLU A 39 8.16 4.07 5.40
C GLU A 39 7.10 5.18 5.60
N ASN A 40 6.19 5.36 4.64
CA ASN A 40 5.09 6.30 4.77
C ASN A 40 4.13 5.92 5.91
N PHE A 41 3.80 4.64 6.04
CA PHE A 41 2.93 4.17 7.12
C PHE A 41 3.58 4.29 8.49
N VAL A 42 4.92 4.24 8.61
CA VAL A 42 5.61 4.53 9.88
C VAL A 42 5.43 6.00 10.26
N PHE A 43 5.65 6.94 9.34
CA PHE A 43 5.45 8.37 9.63
C PHE A 43 3.99 8.70 9.93
N LEU A 44 3.05 8.15 9.16
CA LEU A 44 1.62 8.35 9.40
C LEU A 44 1.17 7.74 10.74
N THR A 45 1.74 6.60 11.14
CA THR A 45 1.53 5.99 12.47
C THR A 45 2.02 6.92 13.58
N THR A 46 3.19 7.53 13.42
CA THR A 46 3.75 8.50 14.37
C THR A 46 2.83 9.72 14.53
N ASP A 47 2.39 10.33 13.42
CA ASP A 47 1.45 11.45 13.44
C ASP A 47 0.16 11.11 14.19
N TYR A 48 -0.42 9.94 13.92
CA TYR A 48 -1.64 9.47 14.59
C TYR A 48 -1.40 9.22 16.10
N SER A 49 -0.26 8.62 16.47
CA SER A 49 0.08 8.41 17.88
C SER A 49 0.24 9.73 18.65
N HIS A 50 0.95 10.70 18.08
CA HIS A 50 1.10 12.03 18.71
C HIS A 50 -0.27 12.69 18.93
N ALA A 51 -1.14 12.64 17.92
CA ALA A 51 -2.51 13.15 18.06
C ALA A 51 -3.29 12.42 19.17
N LEU A 52 -3.17 11.10 19.29
CA LEU A 52 -3.79 10.32 20.36
C LEU A 52 -3.28 10.73 21.75
N ARG A 53 -1.97 10.97 21.90
CA ARG A 53 -1.34 11.44 23.15
C ARG A 53 -1.84 12.85 23.55
N GLU A 54 -2.19 13.67 22.58
CA GLU A 54 -2.82 14.98 22.77
C GLU A 54 -4.35 14.92 23.02
N GLY A 55 -4.93 13.71 23.08
CA GLY A 55 -6.37 13.52 23.29
C GLY A 55 -7.23 13.69 22.03
N ARG A 56 -6.62 13.70 20.84
CA ARG A 56 -7.32 13.78 19.56
C ARG A 56 -7.67 12.38 19.06
N LEU A 57 -8.90 11.94 19.28
CA LEU A 57 -9.36 10.61 18.87
C LEU A 57 -9.42 10.40 17.35
N TYR A 58 -9.54 11.44 16.54
CA TYR A 58 -9.58 11.31 15.08
C TYR A 58 -8.76 12.44 14.44
N PRO A 59 -7.47 12.22 14.18
CA PRO A 59 -6.62 13.22 13.55
C PRO A 59 -7.07 13.48 12.10
N ARG A 60 -7.05 14.75 11.69
CA ARG A 60 -7.38 15.20 10.33
C ARG A 60 -6.28 16.03 9.69
N TRP A 61 -5.16 16.19 10.39
CA TRP A 61 -4.04 17.04 10.01
C TRP A 61 -2.72 16.31 10.27
N SER A 62 -1.82 16.36 9.29
CA SER A 62 -0.43 15.98 9.45
C SER A 62 0.41 17.26 9.56
N PRO A 63 0.96 17.58 10.74
CA PRO A 63 1.59 18.89 10.99
C PRO A 63 3.00 19.03 10.42
N ASN A 64 3.65 17.92 10.10
CA ASN A 64 5.09 17.85 9.83
C ASN A 64 5.44 17.79 8.34
N VAL A 65 4.45 17.50 7.48
CA VAL A 65 4.63 17.40 6.03
C VAL A 65 4.70 18.76 5.35
N LEU A 66 5.10 18.76 4.08
CA LEU A 66 5.31 19.96 3.26
C LEU A 66 6.29 20.91 3.97
N GLY A 67 7.44 20.40 4.41
CA GLY A 67 8.45 21.19 5.12
C GLY A 67 7.99 21.79 6.45
N GLY A 68 6.96 21.21 7.08
CA GLY A 68 6.40 21.67 8.37
C GLY A 68 5.19 22.61 8.26
N PHE A 69 4.76 22.97 7.04
CA PHE A 69 3.53 23.75 6.84
C PHE A 69 2.26 22.92 7.12
N GLY A 70 2.37 21.60 7.02
CA GLY A 70 1.29 20.66 7.27
C GLY A 70 0.27 20.53 6.13
N ALA A 71 -0.47 19.43 6.14
CA ALA A 71 -1.49 19.14 5.14
C ALA A 71 -2.63 18.28 5.73
N PRO A 72 -3.84 18.34 5.15
CA PRO A 72 -4.98 17.55 5.60
C PRO A 72 -4.95 16.10 5.11
N VAL A 73 -3.77 15.44 5.10
CA VAL A 73 -3.64 14.05 4.62
C VAL A 73 -4.58 13.10 5.38
N PRO A 74 -4.62 13.08 6.73
CA PRO A 74 -5.54 12.21 7.48
C PRO A 74 -7.03 12.54 7.30
N HIS A 75 -7.36 13.71 6.71
CA HIS A 75 -8.73 14.05 6.39
C HIS A 75 -9.26 13.24 5.20
N TYR A 76 -8.42 13.04 4.18
CA TYR A 76 -8.82 12.40 2.90
C TYR A 76 -8.31 10.96 2.76
N PHE A 77 -7.16 10.65 3.35
CA PHE A 77 -6.59 9.31 3.32
C PHE A 77 -7.32 8.36 4.28
N PRO A 78 -7.61 7.09 3.90
CA PRO A 78 -8.30 6.14 4.76
C PRO A 78 -7.55 5.90 6.10
N PRO A 79 -8.22 6.05 7.26
CA PRO A 79 -7.54 6.06 8.56
C PRO A 79 -7.23 4.67 9.12
N GLY A 80 -7.87 3.60 8.64
CA GLY A 80 -7.91 2.29 9.29
C GLY A 80 -6.54 1.67 9.54
N ALA A 81 -5.66 1.66 8.54
CA ALA A 81 -4.31 1.13 8.67
C ALA A 81 -3.40 1.93 9.62
N PRO A 82 -3.17 3.24 9.42
CA PRO A 82 -2.33 4.02 10.32
C PRO A 82 -2.92 4.10 11.73
N TYR A 83 -4.24 4.15 11.88
CA TYR A 83 -4.88 4.17 13.20
C TYR A 83 -4.70 2.85 13.96
N THR A 84 -4.80 1.70 13.28
CA THR A 84 -4.55 0.39 13.90
C THR A 84 -3.11 0.29 14.40
N ALA A 85 -2.14 0.69 13.57
CA ALA A 85 -0.74 0.73 13.96
C ALA A 85 -0.50 1.74 15.09
N ALA A 86 -1.12 2.92 15.05
CA ALA A 86 -0.97 3.94 16.10
C ALA A 86 -1.54 3.50 17.45
N LEU A 87 -2.66 2.76 17.47
CA LEU A 87 -3.16 2.15 18.69
C LEU A 87 -2.20 1.13 19.27
N ILE A 88 -1.56 0.31 18.42
CA ILE A 88 -0.57 -0.67 18.86
C ILE A 88 0.67 0.03 19.43
N GLU A 89 1.10 1.10 18.76
CA GLU A 89 2.21 1.94 19.22
C GLU A 89 1.90 2.55 20.59
N PHE A 90 0.75 3.22 20.70
CA PHE A 90 0.35 3.99 21.86
C PHE A 90 0.13 3.11 23.09
N LEU A 91 -0.45 1.92 22.90
CA LEU A 91 -0.83 1.02 24.00
C LEU A 91 0.26 0.02 24.39
N PHE A 92 1.11 -0.42 23.45
CA PHE A 92 1.95 -1.61 23.67
C PHE A 92 3.42 -1.44 23.33
N THR A 93 3.79 -0.75 22.25
CA THR A 93 5.18 -0.81 21.75
C THR A 93 6.00 0.44 22.00
N ASN A 94 5.40 1.63 22.04
CA ASN A 94 6.10 2.92 22.03
C ASN A 94 7.19 2.99 20.92
N ASP A 95 6.95 2.28 19.82
CA ASP A 95 7.83 2.14 18.65
C ASP A 95 6.93 1.94 17.41
N PRO A 96 6.85 2.93 16.51
CA PRO A 96 5.95 2.88 15.35
C PRO A 96 6.38 1.83 14.31
N VAL A 97 7.68 1.54 14.19
CA VAL A 97 8.20 0.50 13.28
C VAL A 97 7.73 -0.88 13.75
N ARG A 98 7.84 -1.17 15.05
CA ARG A 98 7.30 -2.42 15.63
C ARG A 98 5.79 -2.51 15.47
N ALA A 99 5.08 -1.41 15.67
CA ALA A 99 3.63 -1.39 15.55
C ALA A 99 3.16 -1.71 14.13
N VAL A 100 3.77 -1.10 13.10
CA VAL A 100 3.50 -1.42 11.69
C VAL A 100 3.80 -2.89 11.38
N ARG A 101 4.92 -3.45 11.87
CA ARG A 101 5.24 -4.87 11.72
C ARG A 101 4.17 -5.78 12.33
N ILE A 102 3.73 -5.50 13.55
CA ILE A 102 2.67 -6.27 14.22
C ILE A 102 1.38 -6.20 13.39
N THR A 103 1.03 -5.04 12.83
CA THR A 103 -0.14 -4.88 11.98
C THR A 103 -0.07 -5.77 10.72
N PHE A 104 1.09 -5.88 10.06
CA PHE A 104 1.27 -6.82 8.95
C PHE A 104 1.07 -8.28 9.40
N VAL A 105 1.63 -8.67 10.55
CA VAL A 105 1.46 -10.02 11.12
C VAL A 105 -0.02 -10.32 11.38
N LEU A 106 -0.75 -9.39 11.99
CA LEU A 106 -2.18 -9.53 12.25
C LEU A 106 -2.99 -9.65 10.96
N GLY A 107 -2.62 -8.90 9.91
CA GLY A 107 -3.27 -9.01 8.59
C GLY A 107 -3.11 -10.39 7.96
N PHE A 108 -1.90 -10.98 7.98
CA PHE A 108 -1.71 -12.35 7.49
C PHE A 108 -2.53 -13.38 8.26
N LEU A 109 -2.57 -13.27 9.59
CA LEU A 109 -3.36 -14.16 10.44
C LEU A 109 -4.86 -14.02 10.17
N ALA A 110 -5.35 -12.78 10.07
CA ALA A 110 -6.75 -12.49 9.78
C ALA A 110 -7.17 -13.05 8.42
N ALA A 111 -6.36 -12.85 7.38
CA ALA A 111 -6.61 -13.37 6.04
C ALA A 111 -6.66 -14.91 6.00
N ALA A 112 -5.73 -15.57 6.68
CA ALA A 112 -5.65 -17.02 6.72
C ALA A 112 -6.85 -17.63 7.46
N VAL A 113 -7.17 -17.10 8.64
CA VAL A 113 -8.31 -17.55 9.44
C VAL A 113 -9.63 -17.29 8.71
N ALA A 114 -9.84 -16.09 8.19
CA ALA A 114 -11.09 -15.71 7.54
C ALA A 114 -11.34 -16.46 6.23
N THR A 115 -10.31 -16.66 5.41
CA THR A 115 -10.44 -17.48 4.18
C THR A 115 -10.80 -18.92 4.54
N TYR A 116 -10.11 -19.51 5.51
CA TYR A 116 -10.40 -20.88 5.96
C TYR A 116 -11.82 -21.01 6.49
N THR A 117 -12.24 -20.14 7.42
CA THR A 117 -13.55 -20.24 8.06
C THR A 117 -14.69 -19.93 7.09
N PHE A 118 -14.54 -18.97 6.16
CA PHE A 118 -15.53 -18.70 5.12
C PHE A 118 -15.73 -19.92 4.23
N THR A 119 -14.66 -20.43 3.62
CA THR A 119 -14.73 -21.53 2.66
C THR A 119 -15.23 -22.82 3.32
N LYS A 120 -14.90 -23.05 4.60
CA LYS A 120 -15.31 -24.26 5.34
C LYS A 120 -16.81 -24.35 5.56
N ARG A 121 -17.53 -23.23 5.59
CA ARG A 121 -19.00 -23.24 5.78
C ARG A 121 -19.73 -23.92 4.62
N HIS A 122 -19.12 -23.94 3.44
CA HIS A 122 -19.74 -24.43 2.20
C HIS A 122 -19.03 -25.63 1.57
N THR A 123 -17.86 -25.98 2.08
CA THR A 123 -16.96 -26.97 1.47
C THR A 123 -16.30 -27.85 2.54
N SER A 124 -15.36 -28.70 2.15
CA SER A 124 -14.57 -29.50 3.11
C SER A 124 -13.42 -28.70 3.74
N ALA A 125 -12.97 -29.12 4.92
CA ALA A 125 -11.79 -28.52 5.57
C ALA A 125 -10.52 -28.59 4.69
N ALA A 126 -10.37 -29.64 3.89
CA ALA A 126 -9.26 -29.78 2.94
C ALA A 126 -9.35 -28.76 1.78
N ALA A 127 -10.53 -28.56 1.20
CA ALA A 127 -10.77 -27.51 0.20
C ALA A 127 -10.50 -26.12 0.79
N SER A 128 -10.92 -25.90 2.03
CA SER A 128 -10.71 -24.62 2.73
C SER A 128 -9.23 -24.33 3.00
N LEU A 129 -8.44 -25.35 3.38
CA LEU A 129 -6.99 -25.21 3.49
C LEU A 129 -6.34 -24.89 2.15
N LEU A 130 -6.76 -25.55 1.07
CA LEU A 130 -6.25 -25.26 -0.26
C LEU A 130 -6.57 -23.82 -0.69
N ALA A 131 -7.82 -23.36 -0.52
CA ALA A 131 -8.19 -21.97 -0.79
C ALA A 131 -7.33 -20.99 0.02
N THR A 132 -7.11 -21.30 1.30
CA THR A 132 -6.28 -20.49 2.19
C THR A 132 -4.84 -20.40 1.69
N VAL A 133 -4.21 -21.53 1.36
CA VAL A 133 -2.84 -21.56 0.83
C VAL A 133 -2.74 -20.82 -0.50
N LEU A 134 -3.64 -21.07 -1.45
CA LEU A 134 -3.63 -20.40 -2.75
C LEU A 134 -3.79 -18.89 -2.65
N PHE A 135 -4.56 -18.39 -1.68
CA PHE A 135 -4.72 -16.96 -1.46
C PHE A 135 -3.51 -16.34 -0.77
N ILE A 136 -3.12 -16.85 0.41
CA ILE A 136 -2.07 -16.21 1.22
C ILE A 136 -0.67 -16.38 0.63
N PHE A 137 -0.43 -17.46 -0.12
CA PHE A 137 0.77 -17.68 -0.90
C PHE A 137 0.59 -17.25 -2.37
N GLY A 138 -0.50 -16.55 -2.71
CA GLY A 138 -0.64 -15.93 -4.03
C GLY A 138 0.37 -14.79 -4.20
N PRO A 139 0.95 -14.57 -5.39
CA PRO A 139 1.99 -13.56 -5.60
C PRO A 139 1.61 -12.17 -5.08
N TYR A 140 0.37 -11.73 -5.35
CA TYR A 140 -0.07 -10.40 -5.01
C TYR A 140 -0.22 -10.19 -3.50
N PHE A 141 -1.01 -11.04 -2.83
CA PHE A 141 -1.27 -10.91 -1.39
C PHE A 141 -0.04 -11.31 -0.55
N GLY A 142 0.65 -12.38 -0.94
CA GLY A 142 1.76 -12.94 -0.17
C GLY A 142 3.05 -12.15 -0.28
N GLN A 143 3.35 -11.57 -1.45
CA GLN A 143 4.60 -10.87 -1.71
C GLN A 143 4.40 -9.39 -2.07
N THR A 144 3.64 -9.12 -3.13
CA THR A 144 3.59 -7.79 -3.73
C THR A 144 3.03 -6.72 -2.81
N ALA A 145 1.84 -6.92 -2.24
CA ALA A 145 1.20 -5.93 -1.37
C ALA A 145 2.02 -5.63 -0.09
N PRO A 146 2.42 -6.63 0.73
CA PRO A 146 3.11 -6.36 1.99
C PRO A 146 4.60 -6.05 1.86
N TYR A 147 5.32 -6.69 0.93
CA TYR A 147 6.79 -6.61 0.88
C TYR A 147 7.34 -5.73 -0.24
N LEU A 148 6.70 -5.70 -1.41
CA LEU A 148 7.18 -4.90 -2.56
C LEU A 148 6.57 -3.50 -2.56
N ARG A 149 5.24 -3.40 -2.49
CA ARG A 149 4.50 -2.13 -2.38
C ARG A 149 4.57 -1.56 -0.96
N GLY A 150 4.46 -2.41 0.06
CA GLY A 150 4.39 -1.98 1.45
C GLY A 150 3.11 -1.20 1.77
N ASP A 151 2.07 -1.33 0.95
CA ASP A 151 0.80 -0.63 1.15
C ASP A 151 -0.02 -1.35 2.23
N LEU A 152 0.11 -0.86 3.47
CA LEU A 152 -0.55 -1.44 4.64
C LEU A 152 -2.07 -1.30 4.57
N ALA A 153 -2.58 -0.21 4.00
CA ALA A 153 -4.00 0.08 3.85
C ALA A 153 -4.67 -0.92 2.90
N GLU A 154 -4.06 -1.10 1.74
CA GLU A 154 -4.47 -2.09 0.76
C GLU A 154 -4.38 -3.52 1.32
N PHE A 155 -3.24 -3.88 1.93
CA PHE A 155 -3.01 -5.21 2.49
C PHE A 155 -4.04 -5.60 3.57
N LEU A 156 -4.33 -4.71 4.53
CA LEU A 156 -5.33 -4.97 5.55
C LEU A 156 -6.73 -5.09 4.96
N ALA A 157 -7.08 -4.29 3.95
CA ALA A 157 -8.37 -4.43 3.29
C ALA A 157 -8.50 -5.81 2.61
N LEU A 158 -7.45 -6.30 1.96
CA LEU A 158 -7.45 -7.66 1.40
C LEU A 158 -7.57 -8.75 2.47
N ALA A 159 -6.99 -8.53 3.66
CA ALA A 159 -7.14 -9.45 4.78
C ALA A 159 -8.55 -9.46 5.38
N LEU A 160 -9.24 -8.31 5.38
CA LEU A 160 -10.61 -8.16 5.87
C LEU A 160 -11.67 -8.61 4.85
N LEU A 161 -11.33 -8.68 3.57
CA LEU A 161 -12.24 -9.09 2.50
C LEU A 161 -12.89 -10.47 2.74
N PRO A 162 -12.13 -11.57 2.98
CA PRO A 162 -12.74 -12.86 3.32
C PRO A 162 -13.50 -12.84 4.65
N LEU A 163 -13.13 -11.95 5.58
CA LEU A 163 -13.81 -11.81 6.87
C LEU A 163 -15.20 -11.18 6.68
N LEU A 164 -15.35 -10.23 5.76
CA LEU A 164 -16.65 -9.67 5.39
C LEU A 164 -17.56 -10.74 4.79
N LEU A 165 -17.03 -11.55 3.86
CA LEU A 165 -17.77 -12.64 3.25
C LEU A 165 -18.22 -13.67 4.30
N TRP A 166 -17.32 -14.02 5.23
CA TRP A 166 -17.65 -14.86 6.37
C TRP A 166 -18.75 -14.25 7.26
N SER A 167 -18.65 -12.98 7.64
CA SER A 167 -19.61 -12.35 8.55
C SER A 167 -21.00 -12.22 7.91
N VAL A 168 -21.05 -11.86 6.62
CA VAL A 168 -22.30 -11.79 5.84
C VAL A 168 -22.95 -13.16 5.73
N ASP A 169 -22.17 -14.20 5.40
CA ASP A 169 -22.65 -15.56 5.31
C ASP A 169 -23.21 -16.05 6.66
N HIS A 170 -22.46 -15.84 7.74
CA HIS A 170 -22.85 -16.23 9.10
C HIS A 170 -24.10 -15.48 9.56
N LEU A 171 -24.18 -14.16 9.33
CA LEU A 171 -25.37 -13.36 9.64
C LEU A 171 -26.60 -13.81 8.85
N ALA A 172 -26.43 -14.12 7.57
CA ALA A 172 -27.54 -14.46 6.69
C ALA A 172 -28.13 -15.86 6.99
N THR A 173 -27.29 -16.79 7.45
CA THR A 173 -27.64 -18.20 7.68
C THR A 173 -27.88 -18.55 9.16
N ASP A 174 -27.01 -18.11 10.06
CA ASP A 174 -27.07 -18.42 11.51
C ASP A 174 -27.73 -17.28 12.31
N ASN A 175 -27.57 -16.03 11.87
CA ASN A 175 -28.22 -14.82 12.41
C ASN A 175 -28.10 -14.64 13.94
N ARG A 176 -26.89 -14.87 14.48
CA ARG A 176 -26.62 -14.71 15.92
C ARG A 176 -26.66 -13.23 16.32
N PRO A 177 -26.91 -12.92 17.61
CA PRO A 177 -27.01 -11.54 18.09
C PRO A 177 -25.81 -10.64 17.74
N THR A 178 -24.60 -11.20 17.75
CA THR A 178 -23.36 -10.48 17.48
C THR A 178 -23.05 -10.33 16.00
N ASP A 179 -23.67 -11.10 15.12
CA ASP A 179 -23.30 -11.17 13.71
C ASP A 179 -23.61 -9.87 12.97
N PHE A 180 -24.68 -9.19 13.37
CA PHE A 180 -25.03 -7.87 12.87
C PHE A 180 -23.91 -6.87 13.19
N LEU A 181 -23.49 -6.82 14.45
CA LEU A 181 -22.40 -5.95 14.91
C LEU A 181 -21.09 -6.27 14.19
N VAL A 182 -20.72 -7.54 14.09
CA VAL A 182 -19.48 -7.97 13.43
C VAL A 182 -19.51 -7.58 11.95
N THR A 183 -20.60 -7.86 11.23
CA THR A 183 -20.72 -7.51 9.80
C THR A 183 -20.63 -5.99 9.60
N THR A 184 -21.28 -5.22 10.45
CA THR A 184 -21.21 -3.75 10.43
C THR A 184 -19.80 -3.23 10.70
N ILE A 185 -19.11 -3.74 11.72
CA ILE A 185 -17.73 -3.34 12.05
C ILE A 185 -16.77 -3.70 10.91
N VAL A 186 -16.84 -4.92 10.38
CA VAL A 186 -15.94 -5.38 9.31
C VAL A 186 -16.16 -4.57 8.03
N THR A 187 -17.42 -4.25 7.70
CA THR A 187 -17.75 -3.37 6.57
C THR A 187 -17.13 -1.97 6.75
N ALA A 188 -17.29 -1.36 7.93
CA ALA A 188 -16.71 -0.06 8.22
C ALA A 188 -15.17 -0.11 8.21
N ALA A 189 -14.57 -1.17 8.78
CA ALA A 189 -13.12 -1.38 8.79
C ALA A 189 -12.54 -1.49 7.38
N LEU A 190 -13.22 -2.18 6.46
CA LEU A 190 -12.84 -2.24 5.05
C LEU A 190 -12.83 -0.85 4.41
N ILE A 191 -13.87 -0.04 4.64
CA ILE A 191 -13.95 1.33 4.10
C ILE A 191 -12.85 2.21 4.71
N PHE A 192 -12.58 2.08 6.00
CA PHE A 192 -11.49 2.79 6.66
C PHE A 192 -10.10 2.35 6.19
N CYS A 193 -9.93 1.12 5.69
CA CYS A 193 -8.65 0.65 5.16
C CYS A 193 -8.48 1.03 3.69
N HIS A 194 -9.38 0.62 2.81
CA HIS A 194 -9.26 0.86 1.37
C HIS A 194 -10.64 0.87 0.69
N PRO A 195 -11.24 2.05 0.44
CA PRO A 195 -12.57 2.17 -0.16
C PRO A 195 -12.77 1.41 -1.48
N PRO A 196 -11.81 1.37 -2.43
CA PRO A 196 -11.97 0.58 -3.65
C PRO A 196 -12.12 -0.93 -3.38
N THR A 197 -11.34 -1.48 -2.45
CA THR A 197 -11.46 -2.90 -2.05
C THR A 197 -12.77 -3.15 -1.32
N ALA A 198 -13.24 -2.20 -0.51
CA ALA A 198 -14.53 -2.29 0.16
C ALA A 198 -15.70 -2.39 -0.84
N ALA A 199 -15.66 -1.64 -1.95
CA ALA A 199 -16.68 -1.73 -3.00
C ALA A 199 -16.73 -3.13 -3.64
N ILE A 200 -15.57 -3.73 -3.94
CA ILE A 200 -15.49 -5.12 -4.42
C ILE A 200 -16.02 -6.09 -3.35
N GLY A 201 -15.71 -5.87 -2.07
CA GLY A 201 -16.23 -6.67 -0.96
C GLY A 201 -17.75 -6.62 -0.83
N LEU A 202 -18.36 -5.45 -1.01
CA LEU A 202 -19.82 -5.29 -1.05
C LEU A 202 -20.44 -6.03 -2.24
N ALA A 203 -19.82 -5.96 -3.42
CA ALA A 203 -20.29 -6.69 -4.61
C ALA A 203 -20.21 -8.21 -4.43
N LEU A 204 -19.11 -8.73 -3.87
CA LEU A 204 -18.96 -10.16 -3.56
C LEU A 204 -19.90 -10.61 -2.43
N SER A 205 -20.19 -9.72 -1.46
CA SER A 205 -21.19 -9.97 -0.42
C SER A 205 -22.59 -10.08 -1.01
N ALA A 206 -22.96 -9.18 -1.93
CA ALA A 206 -24.22 -9.25 -2.65
C ALA A 206 -24.35 -10.54 -3.46
N LEU A 207 -23.29 -10.93 -4.19
CA LEU A 207 -23.22 -12.21 -4.91
C LEU A 207 -23.44 -13.41 -3.97
N THR A 208 -22.80 -13.40 -2.80
CA THR A 208 -22.94 -14.44 -1.79
C THR A 208 -24.38 -14.51 -1.25
N LEU A 209 -25.00 -13.36 -0.95
CA LEU A 209 -26.39 -13.29 -0.50
C LEU A 209 -27.38 -13.79 -1.55
N ILE A 210 -27.21 -13.39 -2.81
CA ILE A 210 -28.04 -13.87 -3.93
C ILE A 210 -27.96 -15.40 -4.01
N TRP A 211 -26.76 -15.97 -3.95
CA TRP A 211 -26.60 -17.42 -3.98
C TRP A 211 -27.27 -18.14 -2.79
N LEU A 212 -27.09 -17.63 -1.57
CA LEU A 212 -27.67 -18.23 -0.36
C LEU A 212 -29.20 -18.16 -0.37
N THR A 213 -29.76 -17.03 -0.81
CA THR A 213 -31.22 -16.82 -0.91
C THR A 213 -31.85 -17.68 -1.99
N LEU A 214 -31.21 -17.82 -3.15
CA LEU A 214 -31.67 -18.74 -4.21
C LEU A 214 -31.69 -20.20 -3.74
N LYS A 215 -30.88 -20.56 -2.74
CA LYS A 215 -30.91 -21.89 -2.09
C LYS A 215 -31.92 -22.00 -0.95
N ALA A 216 -32.71 -20.97 -0.68
CA ALA A 216 -33.61 -20.86 0.47
C ALA A 216 -32.91 -21.13 1.82
N ARG A 217 -31.62 -20.74 1.93
CA ARG A 217 -30.78 -20.99 3.11
C ARG A 217 -30.58 -19.76 3.99
N ALA A 218 -31.07 -18.58 3.59
CA ALA A 218 -30.71 -17.34 4.24
C ALA A 218 -31.81 -16.27 4.24
N THR A 219 -31.75 -15.41 5.26
CA THR A 219 -32.47 -14.13 5.30
C THR A 219 -31.53 -12.99 4.91
N TRP A 220 -31.88 -12.26 3.84
CA TRP A 220 -30.99 -11.22 3.30
C TRP A 220 -31.16 -9.85 3.97
N VAL A 221 -32.33 -9.56 4.54
CA VAL A 221 -32.65 -8.24 5.12
C VAL A 221 -31.67 -7.86 6.25
N PRO A 222 -31.38 -8.71 7.25
CA PRO A 222 -30.42 -8.35 8.30
C PRO A 222 -29.02 -8.08 7.77
N ALA A 223 -28.59 -8.83 6.74
CA ALA A 223 -27.29 -8.65 6.12
C ALA A 223 -27.20 -7.32 5.36
N VAL A 224 -28.21 -6.98 4.54
CA VAL A 224 -28.25 -5.69 3.83
C VAL A 224 -28.29 -4.52 4.83
N MET A 225 -29.07 -4.63 5.90
CA MET A 225 -29.11 -3.62 6.96
C MET A 225 -27.76 -3.49 7.68
N ALA A 226 -27.05 -4.59 7.95
CA ALA A 226 -25.74 -4.56 8.60
C ALA A 226 -24.66 -3.94 7.69
N LEU A 227 -24.68 -4.25 6.40
CA LEU A 227 -23.80 -3.64 5.39
C LEU A 227 -24.07 -2.12 5.28
N ALA A 228 -25.35 -1.72 5.19
CA ALA A 228 -25.74 -0.31 5.16
C ALA A 228 -25.34 0.43 6.45
N ALA A 229 -25.49 -0.21 7.61
CA ALA A 229 -25.02 0.32 8.89
C ALA A 229 -23.49 0.44 8.93
N GLY A 230 -22.73 -0.47 8.28
CA GLY A 230 -21.28 -0.35 8.12
C GLY A 230 -20.86 0.85 7.30
N VAL A 231 -21.52 1.08 6.16
CA VAL A 231 -21.33 2.30 5.35
C VAL A 231 -21.67 3.55 6.17
N GLY A 232 -22.77 3.50 6.94
CA GLY A 232 -23.17 4.57 7.86
C GLY A 232 -22.17 4.84 8.98
N LEU A 233 -21.58 3.80 9.58
CA LEU A 233 -20.57 3.92 10.65
C LEU A 233 -19.26 4.55 10.13
N SER A 234 -18.97 4.38 8.84
CA SER A 234 -17.79 5.00 8.21
C SER A 234 -17.99 6.46 7.77
N THR A 235 -19.18 7.04 7.99
CA THR A 235 -19.50 8.42 7.56
C THR A 235 -18.64 9.49 8.21
N VAL A 236 -18.05 9.23 9.39
CA VAL A 236 -17.05 10.11 9.99
C VAL A 236 -15.85 10.34 9.05
N TYR A 237 -15.49 9.37 8.22
CA TYR A 237 -14.40 9.45 7.27
C TYR A 237 -14.85 10.02 5.91
N TRP A 238 -15.67 9.27 5.17
CA TRP A 238 -15.89 9.55 3.75
C TRP A 238 -16.79 10.75 3.49
N LEU A 239 -17.75 11.06 4.38
CA LEU A 239 -18.71 12.14 4.14
C LEU A 239 -18.03 13.53 4.20
N PRO A 240 -17.22 13.86 5.23
CA PRO A 240 -16.44 15.10 5.23
C PRO A 240 -15.45 15.17 4.07
N ALA A 241 -14.72 14.08 3.79
CA ALA A 241 -13.73 14.04 2.72
C ALA A 241 -14.37 14.33 1.35
N LEU A 242 -15.59 13.83 1.11
CA LEU A 242 -16.34 14.10 -0.11
C LEU A 242 -16.85 15.55 -0.18
N LEU A 243 -17.45 16.04 0.91
CA LEU A 243 -18.04 17.40 0.94
C LEU A 243 -16.98 18.51 0.95
N GLU A 244 -15.79 18.21 1.46
CA GLU A 244 -14.64 19.13 1.48
C GLU A 244 -13.66 18.85 0.34
N TYR A 245 -14.01 18.03 -0.67
CA TYR A 245 -13.12 17.64 -1.77
C TYR A 245 -12.53 18.83 -2.55
N ASN A 246 -13.32 19.88 -2.75
CA ASN A 246 -12.92 21.09 -3.47
C ASN A 246 -12.16 22.11 -2.58
N ALA A 247 -11.91 21.78 -1.31
CA ALA A 247 -11.13 22.65 -0.41
C ALA A 247 -9.60 22.54 -0.62
N VAL A 248 -9.17 21.59 -1.45
CA VAL A 248 -7.76 21.32 -1.76
C VAL A 248 -7.58 21.18 -3.27
N GLN A 249 -6.35 21.38 -3.72
CA GLN A 249 -5.89 21.03 -5.04
C GLN A 249 -5.28 19.63 -4.99
N TRP A 250 -5.65 18.77 -5.94
CA TRP A 250 -5.16 17.41 -6.02
C TRP A 250 -3.91 17.36 -6.89
N VAL A 251 -2.76 17.07 -6.27
CA VAL A 251 -1.48 17.00 -6.98
C VAL A 251 -1.06 15.54 -7.14
N GLN A 252 -0.94 15.08 -8.38
CA GLN A 252 -0.44 13.74 -8.67
C GLN A 252 1.06 13.66 -8.37
N GLN A 253 1.48 12.67 -7.59
CA GLN A 253 2.88 12.44 -7.29
C GLN A 253 3.57 11.67 -8.43
N ALA A 254 4.88 11.87 -8.58
CA ALA A 254 5.67 11.11 -9.55
C ALA A 254 5.79 9.65 -9.09
N ALA A 255 5.07 8.76 -9.77
CA ALA A 255 5.10 7.33 -9.52
C ALA A 255 5.49 6.58 -10.80
N ASN A 256 6.06 5.39 -10.63
CA ASN A 256 6.37 4.50 -11.72
C ASN A 256 5.05 4.01 -12.36
N PRO A 257 4.85 4.13 -13.68
CA PRO A 257 3.66 3.62 -14.35
C PRO A 257 3.46 2.13 -14.08
N GLN A 258 2.23 1.74 -13.74
CA GLN A 258 1.87 0.35 -13.45
C GLN A 258 0.77 -0.05 -14.43
N GLN A 259 0.96 -1.13 -15.18
CA GLN A 259 -0.04 -1.65 -16.08
C GLN A 259 -0.05 -3.18 -16.05
N ILE A 260 -1.24 -3.72 -15.91
CA ILE A 260 -1.52 -5.14 -16.04
C ILE A 260 -1.77 -5.43 -17.51
N THR A 261 -0.99 -6.35 -18.06
CA THR A 261 -1.18 -6.89 -19.41
C THR A 261 -1.62 -8.35 -19.34
N LEU A 262 -2.29 -8.83 -20.38
CA LEU A 262 -2.71 -10.24 -20.47
C LEU A 262 -1.52 -11.20 -20.27
N LEU A 263 -0.37 -10.90 -20.88
CA LEU A 263 0.83 -11.72 -20.76
C LEU A 263 1.41 -11.69 -19.34
N SER A 264 1.40 -10.52 -18.68
CA SER A 264 1.91 -10.39 -17.31
C SER A 264 1.13 -11.22 -16.28
N LEU A 265 -0.18 -11.45 -16.50
CA LEU A 265 -1.00 -12.26 -15.59
C LEU A 265 -0.53 -13.72 -15.49
N PHE A 266 0.10 -14.24 -16.55
CA PHE A 266 0.61 -15.61 -16.63
C PHE A 266 2.12 -15.68 -16.42
N ALA A 267 2.79 -14.55 -16.26
CA ALA A 267 4.24 -14.52 -16.08
C ALA A 267 4.61 -15.29 -14.80
N PRO A 268 5.64 -16.16 -14.86
CA PRO A 268 6.15 -16.80 -13.67
C PRO A 268 6.69 -15.74 -12.71
N LEU A 269 6.41 -15.91 -11.43
CA LEU A 269 6.94 -15.01 -10.41
C LEU A 269 8.47 -15.13 -10.40
N GLN A 270 9.14 -14.02 -10.66
CA GLN A 270 10.59 -13.97 -10.65
C GLN A 270 11.09 -13.91 -9.20
N PRO A 271 12.14 -14.66 -8.84
CA PRO A 271 12.85 -14.47 -7.58
C PRO A 271 13.27 -13.01 -7.36
N VAL A 272 13.30 -12.58 -6.10
CA VAL A 272 13.81 -11.26 -5.75
C VAL A 272 15.33 -11.24 -5.89
N ASP A 273 15.86 -10.31 -6.68
CA ASP A 273 17.30 -10.06 -6.75
C ASP A 273 17.76 -9.26 -5.53
N LEU A 274 18.69 -9.82 -4.77
CA LEU A 274 19.22 -9.19 -3.55
C LEU A 274 20.17 -8.02 -3.83
N ASN A 275 20.68 -7.89 -5.06
CA ASN A 275 21.48 -6.74 -5.49
C ASN A 275 20.61 -5.60 -6.03
N GLU A 276 19.29 -5.79 -6.17
CA GLU A 276 18.36 -4.72 -6.55
C GLU A 276 17.95 -3.90 -5.34
N LEU A 277 18.17 -2.60 -5.38
CA LEU A 277 17.77 -1.69 -4.29
C LEU A 277 16.25 -1.59 -4.16
N ILE A 278 15.54 -1.61 -5.29
CA ILE A 278 14.09 -1.40 -5.35
C ILE A 278 13.47 -2.51 -6.22
N PRO A 279 13.29 -3.71 -5.64
CA PRO A 279 12.75 -4.85 -6.38
C PRO A 279 11.40 -4.51 -7.00
N ARG A 280 11.33 -4.52 -8.34
CA ARG A 280 10.07 -4.26 -9.04
C ARG A 280 9.10 -5.44 -8.93
N PRO A 281 7.81 -5.19 -8.63
CA PRO A 281 6.79 -6.23 -8.62
C PRO A 281 6.46 -6.72 -10.03
N VAL A 282 6.20 -8.03 -10.13
CA VAL A 282 5.59 -8.63 -11.32
C VAL A 282 4.09 -8.69 -11.09
N TRP A 283 3.30 -8.08 -11.98
CA TRP A 283 1.85 -8.04 -11.89
C TRP A 283 1.21 -9.34 -12.40
N THR A 284 1.35 -10.42 -11.62
CA THR A 284 0.92 -11.78 -11.98
C THR A 284 -0.08 -12.37 -10.98
N LEU A 285 -0.98 -13.23 -11.47
CA LEU A 285 -1.82 -14.09 -10.60
C LEU A 285 -1.07 -15.35 -10.14
N GLY A 286 0.07 -15.64 -10.78
CA GLY A 286 0.90 -16.80 -10.51
C GLY A 286 0.46 -18.05 -11.25
N LEU A 287 1.43 -18.92 -11.54
CA LEU A 287 1.23 -20.14 -12.30
C LEU A 287 0.22 -21.09 -11.62
N ALA A 288 0.21 -21.14 -10.28
CA ALA A 288 -0.74 -21.96 -9.52
C ALA A 288 -2.19 -21.54 -9.78
N ALA A 289 -2.48 -20.23 -9.77
CA ALA A 289 -3.83 -19.73 -10.02
C ALA A 289 -4.33 -20.12 -11.41
N PHE A 290 -3.46 -20.04 -12.42
CA PHE A 290 -3.78 -20.41 -13.80
C PHE A 290 -3.97 -21.92 -13.99
N LEU A 291 -2.96 -22.74 -13.63
CA LEU A 291 -3.01 -24.19 -13.81
C LEU A 291 -4.18 -24.82 -13.05
N PHE A 292 -4.41 -24.37 -11.81
CA PHE A 292 -5.52 -24.87 -11.02
C PHE A 292 -6.85 -24.32 -11.51
N GLY A 293 -6.89 -23.10 -12.05
CA GLY A 293 -8.09 -22.50 -12.65
C GLY A 293 -8.59 -23.28 -13.85
N LEU A 294 -7.69 -23.67 -14.76
CA LEU A 294 -8.03 -24.49 -15.92
C LEU A 294 -8.58 -25.86 -15.48
N ALA A 295 -7.89 -26.52 -14.54
CA ALA A 295 -8.32 -27.81 -14.00
C ALA A 295 -9.67 -27.69 -13.25
N ALA A 296 -9.87 -26.61 -12.49
CA ALA A 296 -11.10 -26.34 -11.75
C ALA A 296 -12.28 -26.13 -12.70
N LEU A 297 -12.07 -25.42 -13.82
CA LEU A 297 -13.09 -25.24 -14.85
C LEU A 297 -13.53 -26.59 -15.43
N VAL A 298 -12.58 -27.47 -15.75
CA VAL A 298 -12.87 -28.84 -16.23
C VAL A 298 -13.69 -29.62 -15.20
N VAL A 299 -13.30 -29.58 -13.93
CA VAL A 299 -14.04 -30.25 -12.84
C VAL A 299 -15.47 -29.72 -12.71
N LEU A 300 -15.67 -28.40 -12.79
CA LEU A 300 -16.99 -27.78 -12.70
C LEU A 300 -17.89 -28.17 -13.89
N VAL A 301 -17.34 -28.23 -15.10
CA VAL A 301 -18.05 -28.68 -16.30
C VAL A 301 -18.46 -30.15 -16.19
N ILE A 302 -17.56 -31.02 -15.74
CA ILE A 302 -17.84 -32.45 -15.55
C ILE A 302 -18.94 -32.67 -14.49
N ARG A 303 -18.87 -31.93 -13.38
CA ARG A 303 -19.85 -32.05 -12.28
C ARG A 303 -21.23 -31.51 -12.64
N LYS A 304 -21.36 -30.67 -13.67
CA LYS A 304 -22.60 -30.01 -14.10
C LYS A 304 -23.36 -29.32 -12.96
N ARG A 305 -22.61 -28.83 -11.95
CA ARG A 305 -23.16 -28.17 -10.75
C ARG A 305 -22.36 -26.93 -10.43
N ILE A 306 -23.04 -25.79 -10.38
CA ILE A 306 -22.45 -24.53 -9.93
C ILE A 306 -22.77 -24.37 -8.43
N ASP A 307 -21.74 -24.53 -7.61
CA ASP A 307 -21.77 -24.22 -6.18
C ASP A 307 -20.88 -22.99 -5.89
N ILE A 308 -20.45 -22.81 -4.64
CA ILE A 308 -19.61 -21.68 -4.25
C ILE A 308 -18.32 -21.62 -5.07
N HIS A 309 -17.76 -22.78 -5.46
CA HIS A 309 -16.53 -22.82 -6.25
C HIS A 309 -16.74 -22.20 -7.62
N GLY A 310 -17.81 -22.60 -8.32
CA GLY A 310 -18.12 -22.06 -9.64
C GLY A 310 -18.44 -20.56 -9.61
N ILE A 311 -19.16 -20.10 -8.58
CA ILE A 311 -19.53 -18.69 -8.44
C ILE A 311 -18.30 -17.80 -8.24
N PHE A 312 -17.41 -18.18 -7.32
CA PHE A 312 -16.20 -17.40 -7.06
C PHE A 312 -15.19 -17.54 -8.20
N LEU A 313 -15.10 -18.68 -8.88
CA LEU A 313 -14.24 -18.80 -10.07
C LEU A 313 -14.72 -17.86 -11.20
N LEU A 314 -16.03 -17.83 -11.48
CA LEU A 314 -16.61 -16.93 -12.46
C LEU A 314 -16.43 -15.47 -12.07
N ALA A 315 -16.65 -15.12 -10.80
CA ALA A 315 -16.40 -13.76 -10.29
C ALA A 315 -14.92 -13.35 -10.48
N GLY A 316 -13.97 -14.25 -10.20
CA GLY A 316 -12.55 -14.00 -10.42
C GLY A 316 -12.21 -13.78 -11.90
N ILE A 317 -12.77 -14.59 -12.80
CA ILE A 317 -12.61 -14.42 -14.26
C ILE A 317 -13.22 -13.09 -14.71
N SER A 318 -14.44 -12.76 -14.28
CA SER A 318 -15.10 -11.49 -14.61
C SER A 318 -14.32 -10.28 -14.12
N LEU A 319 -13.79 -10.32 -12.89
CA LEU A 319 -12.93 -9.27 -12.36
C LEU A 319 -11.59 -9.16 -13.12
N THR A 320 -11.04 -10.29 -13.59
CA THR A 320 -9.83 -10.28 -14.43
C THR A 320 -10.09 -9.60 -15.78
N VAL A 321 -11.22 -9.91 -16.42
CA VAL A 321 -11.64 -9.27 -17.68
C VAL A 321 -11.87 -7.77 -17.45
N LEU A 322 -12.57 -7.40 -16.36
CA LEU A 322 -12.78 -5.99 -15.99
C LEU A 322 -11.45 -5.25 -15.82
N CYS A 323 -10.51 -5.85 -15.08
CA CYS A 323 -9.20 -5.29 -14.84
C CYS A 323 -8.43 -5.06 -16.15
N LEU A 324 -8.40 -6.05 -17.06
CA LEU A 324 -7.68 -5.92 -18.32
C LEU A 324 -8.30 -4.91 -19.29
N LEU A 325 -9.63 -4.82 -19.33
CA LEU A 325 -10.33 -4.01 -20.34
C LEU A 325 -10.59 -2.57 -19.89
N LEU A 326 -10.91 -2.35 -18.61
CA LEU A 326 -11.39 -1.05 -18.12
C LEU A 326 -10.46 -0.41 -17.09
N LEU A 327 -9.64 -1.18 -16.38
CA LEU A 327 -8.85 -0.70 -15.22
C LEU A 327 -7.43 -1.31 -15.18
N PRO A 328 -6.63 -1.28 -16.28
CA PRO A 328 -5.35 -1.96 -16.35
C PRO A 328 -4.28 -1.38 -15.42
N ASP A 329 -4.44 -0.13 -15.01
CA ASP A 329 -3.60 0.64 -14.09
C ASP A 329 -3.91 0.37 -12.60
N GLN A 330 -5.03 -0.31 -12.31
CA GLN A 330 -5.51 -0.56 -10.95
C GLN A 330 -5.00 -1.91 -10.41
N VAL A 331 -3.71 -1.98 -10.11
CA VAL A 331 -3.04 -3.25 -9.74
C VAL A 331 -3.60 -3.94 -8.50
N TRP A 332 -4.21 -3.18 -7.58
CA TRP A 332 -4.85 -3.68 -6.37
C TRP A 332 -6.00 -4.66 -6.64
N LEU A 333 -6.58 -4.66 -7.85
CA LEU A 333 -7.59 -5.63 -8.27
C LEU A 333 -7.08 -7.08 -8.29
N LEU A 334 -5.76 -7.29 -8.42
CA LEU A 334 -5.17 -8.62 -8.34
C LEU A 334 -5.44 -9.31 -6.99
N GLY A 335 -5.59 -8.55 -5.91
CA GLY A 335 -5.92 -9.07 -4.58
C GLY A 335 -7.30 -9.77 -4.55
N PRO A 336 -8.42 -9.06 -4.81
CA PRO A 336 -9.74 -9.67 -4.85
C PRO A 336 -9.88 -10.75 -5.94
N ILE A 337 -9.23 -10.59 -7.10
CA ILE A 337 -9.18 -11.63 -8.14
C ILE A 337 -8.54 -12.90 -7.58
N SER A 338 -7.38 -12.78 -6.91
CA SER A 338 -6.66 -13.92 -6.33
C SER A 338 -7.50 -14.65 -5.27
N LEU A 339 -8.24 -13.92 -4.43
CA LEU A 339 -9.15 -14.52 -3.45
C LEU A 339 -10.25 -15.35 -4.15
N CYS A 340 -10.91 -14.77 -5.16
CA CYS A 340 -11.98 -15.42 -5.88
C CYS A 340 -11.50 -16.68 -6.60
N ILE A 341 -10.38 -16.59 -7.30
CA ILE A 341 -9.75 -17.73 -7.98
C ILE A 341 -9.29 -18.80 -6.96
N ALA A 342 -8.72 -18.41 -5.82
CA ALA A 342 -8.31 -19.36 -4.78
C ALA A 342 -9.49 -20.18 -4.22
N ILE A 343 -10.62 -19.53 -3.95
CA ILE A 343 -11.85 -20.20 -3.50
C ILE A 343 -12.40 -21.12 -4.61
N GLY A 344 -12.43 -20.65 -5.85
CA GLY A 344 -12.85 -21.45 -7.00
C GLY A 344 -11.99 -22.70 -7.22
N ASN A 345 -10.66 -22.51 -7.20
CA ASN A 345 -9.67 -23.57 -7.41
C ASN A 345 -9.69 -24.65 -6.33
N SER A 346 -10.25 -24.36 -5.15
CA SER A 346 -10.37 -25.36 -4.10
C SER A 346 -11.25 -26.56 -4.44
N VAL A 347 -12.05 -26.46 -5.52
CA VAL A 347 -12.85 -27.57 -6.07
C VAL A 347 -12.01 -28.79 -6.45
N LEU A 348 -10.70 -28.60 -6.74
CA LEU A 348 -9.78 -29.67 -7.08
C LEU A 348 -9.63 -30.74 -5.99
N ILE A 349 -9.95 -30.39 -4.74
CA ILE A 349 -10.01 -31.38 -3.65
C ILE A 349 -11.11 -32.42 -3.91
N GLU A 350 -12.20 -32.07 -4.59
CA GLU A 350 -13.29 -33.01 -4.87
C GLU A 350 -12.90 -34.12 -5.86
N ILE A 351 -11.83 -33.95 -6.64
CA ILE A 351 -11.28 -35.01 -7.51
C ILE A 351 -10.99 -36.27 -6.70
N ARG A 352 -10.63 -36.12 -5.40
CA ARG A 352 -10.37 -37.24 -4.50
C ARG A 352 -11.49 -38.29 -4.50
N ALA A 353 -12.76 -37.89 -4.66
CA ALA A 353 -13.89 -38.81 -4.62
C ALA A 353 -13.87 -39.84 -5.77
N TYR A 354 -13.15 -39.55 -6.86
CA TYR A 354 -13.03 -40.41 -8.03
C TYR A 354 -11.73 -41.24 -8.05
N LEU A 355 -10.84 -41.05 -7.06
CA LEU A 355 -9.56 -41.76 -6.97
C LEU A 355 -9.68 -43.05 -6.15
N GLU A 356 -8.78 -44.01 -6.39
CA GLU A 356 -8.67 -45.20 -5.54
C GLU A 356 -8.26 -44.84 -4.08
N PRO A 357 -8.68 -45.63 -3.06
CA PRO A 357 -8.45 -45.30 -1.64
C PRO A 357 -7.00 -44.99 -1.25
N ARG A 358 -6.02 -45.62 -1.91
CA ARG A 358 -4.59 -45.34 -1.69
C ARG A 358 -4.20 -43.90 -2.07
N TRP A 359 -4.77 -43.37 -3.15
CA TRP A 359 -4.50 -42.03 -3.66
C TRP A 359 -5.35 -40.96 -2.96
N GLN A 360 -6.54 -41.32 -2.48
CA GLN A 360 -7.41 -40.42 -1.71
C GLN A 360 -6.70 -39.80 -0.51
N ARG A 361 -5.91 -40.60 0.22
CA ARG A 361 -5.17 -40.16 1.43
C ARG A 361 -4.02 -39.19 1.11
N ILE A 362 -3.44 -39.28 -0.08
CA ILE A 362 -2.26 -38.49 -0.46
C ILE A 362 -2.66 -37.29 -1.32
N TRP A 363 -3.83 -37.31 -1.98
CA TRP A 363 -4.26 -36.25 -2.91
C TRP A 363 -4.21 -34.84 -2.30
N THR A 364 -4.82 -34.64 -1.13
CA THR A 364 -4.83 -33.33 -0.45
C THR A 364 -3.41 -32.88 -0.10
N ALA A 365 -2.60 -33.80 0.45
CA ALA A 365 -1.21 -33.53 0.78
C ALA A 365 -0.38 -33.18 -0.46
N GLY A 366 -0.54 -33.93 -1.55
CA GLY A 366 0.15 -33.72 -2.82
C GLY A 366 -0.22 -32.39 -3.47
N LEU A 367 -1.51 -32.04 -3.48
CA LEU A 367 -1.99 -30.79 -4.05
C LEU A 367 -1.51 -29.57 -3.25
N LEU A 368 -1.55 -29.64 -1.91
CA LEU A 368 -0.99 -28.60 -1.04
C LEU A 368 0.53 -28.50 -1.22
N THR A 369 1.25 -29.62 -1.27
CA THR A 369 2.69 -29.63 -1.48
C THR A 369 3.05 -29.00 -2.84
N PHE A 370 2.32 -29.36 -3.90
CA PHE A 370 2.52 -28.79 -5.22
C PHE A 370 2.23 -27.27 -5.24
N ALA A 371 1.16 -26.83 -4.59
CA ALA A 371 0.86 -25.40 -4.45
C ALA A 371 1.99 -24.65 -3.71
N LEU A 372 2.51 -25.23 -2.62
CA LEU A 372 3.60 -24.64 -1.84
C LEU A 372 4.93 -24.61 -2.61
N ILE A 373 5.24 -25.65 -3.40
CA ILE A 373 6.43 -25.68 -4.27
C ILE A 373 6.35 -24.56 -5.32
N ILE A 374 5.20 -24.40 -5.99
CA ILE A 374 5.01 -23.31 -6.96
C ILE A 374 5.11 -21.94 -6.28
N ALA A 375 4.70 -21.83 -5.02
CA ALA A 375 4.75 -20.59 -4.26
C ALA A 375 6.13 -20.28 -3.62
N LEU A 376 7.16 -21.10 -3.82
CA LEU A 376 8.49 -20.84 -3.25
C LEU A 376 9.08 -19.46 -3.61
N PRO A 377 8.87 -18.87 -4.79
CA PRO A 377 9.35 -17.51 -5.05
C PRO A 377 8.60 -16.44 -4.23
N VAL A 378 7.35 -16.70 -3.83
CA VAL A 378 6.50 -15.75 -3.06
C VAL A 378 7.05 -15.53 -1.65
N ILE A 379 7.60 -16.59 -1.03
CA ILE A 379 8.21 -16.51 0.30
C ILE A 379 9.57 -15.78 0.28
N GLN A 380 10.10 -15.39 -0.87
CA GLN A 380 11.36 -14.65 -0.94
C GLN A 380 11.09 -13.16 -0.70
N ALA A 381 10.95 -12.77 0.56
CA ALA A 381 10.86 -11.36 0.91
C ALA A 381 12.20 -10.66 0.61
N PRO A 382 12.18 -9.42 0.05
CA PRO A 382 13.37 -8.58 -0.04
C PRO A 382 14.08 -8.44 1.30
N GLN A 383 15.38 -8.14 1.24
CA GLN A 383 16.15 -7.84 2.44
C GLN A 383 16.16 -6.34 2.69
N TRP A 384 15.92 -5.94 3.94
CA TRP A 384 16.02 -4.55 4.40
C TRP A 384 17.03 -4.41 5.54
N PRO A 385 17.62 -3.22 5.72
CA PRO A 385 18.52 -2.96 6.84
C PRO A 385 17.80 -3.15 8.20
N PRO A 386 18.50 -3.68 9.22
CA PRO A 386 17.92 -3.87 10.55
C PRO A 386 17.56 -2.55 11.25
N SER A 387 18.30 -1.47 10.92
CA SER A 387 18.03 -0.12 11.41
C SER A 387 17.13 0.62 10.43
N PHE A 388 15.92 0.95 10.88
CA PHE A 388 15.00 1.81 10.13
C PHE A 388 15.44 3.29 10.17
N GLY A 389 16.00 3.72 11.30
CA GLY A 389 16.26 5.13 11.59
C GLY A 389 15.17 5.72 12.47
N ASP A 390 15.29 7.02 12.75
CA ASP A 390 14.32 7.74 13.57
C ASP A 390 13.07 8.12 12.75
N SER A 391 11.95 8.28 13.46
CA SER A 391 10.65 8.64 12.88
C SER A 391 10.10 9.93 13.50
N GLN A 392 10.98 10.82 13.97
CA GLN A 392 10.59 12.05 14.65
C GLN A 392 10.02 13.07 13.63
N PRO A 393 9.29 14.11 14.09
CA PRO A 393 8.77 15.16 13.21
C PRO A 393 9.80 15.74 12.22
N VAL A 394 11.03 15.99 12.66
CA VAL A 394 12.11 16.51 11.81
C VAL A 394 12.52 15.54 10.71
N ASP A 395 12.39 14.23 10.93
CA ASP A 395 12.79 13.22 9.95
C ASP A 395 11.81 13.15 8.78
N GLN A 396 10.54 13.53 8.99
CA GLN A 396 9.57 13.73 7.90
C GLN A 396 10.01 14.86 6.96
N ILE A 397 10.49 15.97 7.53
CA ILE A 397 11.00 17.10 6.73
C ILE A 397 12.27 16.70 5.98
N ARG A 398 13.19 15.97 6.63
CA ARG A 398 14.40 15.44 5.99
C ARG A 398 14.07 14.44 4.88
N TYR A 399 13.06 13.61 5.08
CA TYR A 399 12.55 12.67 4.07
C TYR A 399 12.12 13.42 2.81
N GLU A 400 11.35 14.51 2.96
CA GLU A 400 10.89 15.34 1.85
C GLU A 400 12.05 16.11 1.18
N GLN A 401 13.00 16.63 1.96
CA GLN A 401 14.22 17.29 1.45
C GLN A 401 15.09 16.36 0.62
N GLN A 402 15.10 15.06 0.97
CA GLN A 402 15.78 14.04 0.18
C GLN A 402 15.01 13.67 -1.09
N GLY A 403 13.89 14.32 -1.42
CA GLY A 403 13.14 14.10 -2.66
C GLY A 403 12.43 12.75 -2.71
N ALA A 404 12.11 12.14 -1.56
CA ALA A 404 11.44 10.85 -1.48
C ALA A 404 9.90 10.93 -1.60
N GLY A 405 9.36 12.10 -1.98
CA GLY A 405 7.93 12.38 -2.00
C GLY A 405 7.43 12.92 -0.66
N ILE A 406 6.14 12.75 -0.36
CA ILE A 406 5.52 13.22 0.87
C ILE A 406 5.64 12.17 1.97
N ALA A 407 6.13 12.54 3.15
CA ALA A 407 6.51 11.58 4.19
C ALA A 407 5.36 10.66 4.62
N VAL A 408 4.13 11.18 4.75
CA VAL A 408 2.99 10.41 5.30
C VAL A 408 2.02 9.89 4.23
N LEU A 409 2.36 10.00 2.94
CA LEU A 409 1.46 9.66 1.83
C LEU A 409 2.20 8.82 0.78
N PRO A 410 1.77 7.56 0.53
CA PRO A 410 2.39 6.75 -0.51
C PRO A 410 2.26 7.39 -1.90
N PRO A 411 3.23 7.15 -2.81
CA PRO A 411 3.34 7.87 -4.09
C PRO A 411 2.19 7.57 -5.08
N ASP A 412 1.45 6.48 -4.89
CA ASP A 412 0.30 6.13 -5.72
C ASP A 412 -0.95 6.98 -5.40
N TYR A 413 -0.96 7.72 -4.28
CA TYR A 413 -2.08 8.56 -3.87
C TYR A 413 -1.84 10.04 -4.18
N PRO A 414 -2.85 10.77 -4.69
CA PRO A 414 -2.71 12.20 -4.94
C PRO A 414 -2.63 12.98 -3.62
N LEU A 415 -1.78 14.00 -3.60
CA LEU A 415 -1.59 14.90 -2.46
C LEU A 415 -2.73 15.93 -2.38
N PRO A 416 -3.46 16.02 -1.24
CA PRO A 416 -4.38 17.13 -0.99
C PRO A 416 -3.60 18.39 -0.58
N LEU A 417 -3.28 19.25 -1.55
CA LEU A 417 -2.50 20.47 -1.35
C LEU A 417 -3.42 21.68 -1.13
N SER A 418 -3.21 22.43 -0.05
CA SER A 418 -3.94 23.69 0.19
C SER A 418 -3.13 24.95 -0.12
N LEU A 419 -1.82 24.81 -0.24
CA LEU A 419 -0.89 25.83 -0.72
C LEU A 419 -1.05 26.02 -2.23
N THR A 420 -0.55 27.14 -2.76
CA THR A 420 -0.58 27.42 -4.21
C THR A 420 0.40 26.56 -5.01
N GLU A 421 1.49 26.14 -4.37
CA GLU A 421 2.48 25.20 -4.90
C GLU A 421 3.10 24.38 -3.78
N ILE A 422 3.85 23.31 -4.14
CA ILE A 422 4.60 22.53 -3.15
C ILE A 422 5.72 23.43 -2.60
N PRO A 423 5.75 23.71 -1.29
CA PRO A 423 6.64 24.70 -0.73
C PRO A 423 8.08 24.20 -0.69
N THR A 424 9.03 25.15 -0.77
CA THR A 424 10.42 24.88 -0.38
C THR A 424 10.56 24.91 1.14
N THR A 425 11.56 24.21 1.68
CA THR A 425 11.74 24.14 3.14
C THR A 425 12.00 25.51 3.75
N ASN A 426 11.14 25.93 4.67
CA ASN A 426 11.35 27.14 5.44
C ASN A 426 12.39 26.89 6.55
N ARG A 427 13.49 27.67 6.54
CA ARG A 427 14.59 27.50 7.52
C ARG A 427 14.14 27.70 8.96
N LEU A 428 13.18 28.59 9.24
CA LEU A 428 12.69 28.85 10.60
C LEU A 428 11.91 27.65 11.13
N LEU A 429 11.05 27.06 10.29
CA LEU A 429 10.34 25.83 10.64
C LEU A 429 11.34 24.71 10.90
N LEU A 430 12.27 24.48 9.98
CA LEU A 430 13.28 23.43 10.12
C LEU A 430 14.07 23.58 11.43
N SER A 431 14.61 24.77 11.72
CA SER A 431 15.33 25.02 12.97
C SER A 431 14.45 24.83 14.20
N GLY A 432 13.15 25.16 14.10
CA GLY A 432 12.18 24.93 15.17
C GLY A 432 11.95 23.44 15.43
N PHE A 433 11.85 22.62 14.39
CA PHE A 433 11.73 21.16 14.51
C PHE A 433 13.01 20.50 15.03
N GLU A 434 14.19 21.02 14.65
CA GLU A 434 15.48 20.53 15.16
C GLU A 434 15.69 20.86 16.65
N ALA A 435 15.17 22.00 17.11
CA ALA A 435 15.29 22.47 18.49
C ALA A 435 14.10 22.09 19.39
N ASP A 436 13.12 21.33 18.87
CA ASP A 436 11.85 21.02 19.56
C ASP A 436 11.10 22.28 20.09
N SER A 437 11.17 23.36 19.31
CA SER A 437 10.57 24.67 19.60
C SER A 437 9.97 25.26 18.33
N VAL A 438 8.97 24.58 17.78
CA VAL A 438 8.34 24.89 16.49
C VAL A 438 7.51 26.18 16.58
N ASN A 439 8.10 27.32 16.21
CA ASN A 439 7.38 28.58 16.08
C ASN A 439 6.88 28.78 14.65
N LYS A 440 5.55 28.68 14.47
CA LYS A 440 4.88 28.84 13.17
C LYS A 440 4.47 30.28 12.86
N ILE A 441 4.97 31.30 13.55
CA ILE A 441 4.69 32.70 13.20
C ILE A 441 5.81 33.23 12.29
N ALA A 442 5.42 33.78 11.13
CA ALA A 442 6.37 34.36 10.19
C ALA A 442 7.07 35.60 10.79
N PRO A 443 8.30 35.93 10.37
CA PRO A 443 8.99 37.14 10.83
C PRO A 443 8.17 38.40 10.55
N LEU A 444 7.96 39.20 11.60
CA LEU A 444 7.18 40.43 11.55
C LEU A 444 7.95 41.53 10.82
N GLN A 445 7.28 42.19 9.87
CA GLN A 445 7.80 43.36 9.17
C GLN A 445 7.31 44.63 9.88
N GLY A 446 8.21 45.59 10.19
CA GLY A 446 7.86 46.86 10.83
C GLY A 446 8.71 47.24 12.07
N THR A 447 8.52 48.48 12.55
CA THR A 447 9.23 49.10 13.69
C THR A 447 8.56 48.84 15.04
N VAL A 448 7.23 48.71 15.08
CA VAL A 448 6.48 48.27 16.28
C VAL A 448 6.20 46.78 16.12
N ARG A 449 6.86 45.95 16.92
CA ARG A 449 6.73 44.49 16.83
C ARG A 449 6.01 43.95 18.06
N PRO A 450 4.88 43.23 17.91
CA PRO A 450 4.34 42.49 19.03
C PRO A 450 5.35 41.47 19.54
N GLN A 451 5.37 41.27 20.86
CA GLN A 451 6.11 40.15 21.45
C GLN A 451 5.22 38.91 21.38
N ILE A 452 5.70 37.88 20.68
CA ILE A 452 4.97 36.63 20.50
C ILE A 452 5.88 35.49 20.94
N THR A 453 5.44 34.72 21.92
CA THR A 453 6.18 33.56 22.45
C THR A 453 5.31 32.32 22.38
N LEU A 454 5.83 31.23 21.84
CA LEU A 454 5.15 29.95 21.81
C LEU A 454 5.04 29.40 23.24
N ILE A 455 3.82 29.13 23.68
CA ILE A 455 3.56 28.42 24.95
C ILE A 455 3.56 26.91 24.69
N ARG A 456 2.86 26.48 23.63
CA ARG A 456 2.71 25.06 23.29
C ARG A 456 2.41 24.88 21.81
N HIS A 457 3.09 23.91 21.21
CA HIS A 457 2.79 23.37 19.89
C HIS A 457 2.16 21.98 20.05
N GLU A 458 1.03 21.74 19.40
CA GLU A 458 0.33 20.44 19.31
C GLU A 458 -0.02 20.16 17.85
N THR A 459 -0.32 18.91 17.50
CA THR A 459 -0.61 18.51 16.11
C THR A 459 -1.74 19.31 15.44
N HIS A 460 -2.73 19.76 16.21
CA HIS A 460 -3.94 20.44 15.72
C HIS A 460 -4.19 21.79 16.42
N ARG A 461 -3.21 22.29 17.20
CA ARG A 461 -3.39 23.49 18.02
C ARG A 461 -2.04 24.11 18.39
N ASP A 462 -1.93 25.42 18.19
CA ASP A 462 -0.83 26.22 18.71
C ASP A 462 -1.35 27.27 19.70
N ILE A 463 -0.59 27.48 20.77
CA ILE A 463 -0.88 28.45 21.82
C ILE A 463 0.31 29.40 21.95
N PHE A 464 0.05 30.69 21.79
CA PHE A 464 1.05 31.75 21.89
C PHE A 464 0.68 32.74 23.00
N GLN A 465 1.67 33.23 23.73
CA GLN A 465 1.55 34.46 24.51
C GLN A 465 1.82 35.65 23.59
N VAL A 466 0.89 36.60 23.52
CA VAL A 466 0.99 37.78 22.64
C VAL A 466 0.86 39.05 23.44
N GLN A 467 1.79 39.98 23.23
CA GLN A 467 1.72 41.36 23.67
C GLN A 467 1.83 42.28 22.44
N ALA A 468 0.70 42.85 22.03
CA ALA A 468 0.56 43.72 20.87
C ALA A 468 -0.09 45.04 21.28
N SER A 469 0.57 46.16 20.98
CA SER A 469 0.07 47.51 21.35
C SER A 469 -0.98 48.06 20.36
N GLY A 470 -1.14 47.43 19.20
CA GLY A 470 -2.06 47.86 18.14
C GLY A 470 -2.40 46.71 17.17
N PRO A 471 -3.33 46.94 16.22
CA PRO A 471 -3.72 45.96 15.22
C PRO A 471 -2.50 45.47 14.44
N THR A 472 -2.30 44.15 14.38
CA THR A 472 -1.16 43.54 13.68
C THR A 472 -1.61 42.34 12.84
N THR A 473 -1.21 42.32 11.58
CA THR A 473 -1.40 41.16 10.70
C THR A 473 -0.30 40.13 10.96
N LEU A 474 -0.69 38.89 11.27
CA LEU A 474 0.20 37.77 11.48
C LEU A 474 0.02 36.75 10.36
N THR A 475 1.13 36.29 9.79
CA THR A 475 1.15 35.13 8.90
C THR A 475 1.51 33.90 9.73
N TYR A 476 0.59 32.95 9.78
CA TYR A 476 0.78 31.64 10.40
C TYR A 476 1.30 30.68 9.32
N LEU A 477 2.52 30.18 9.52
CA LEU A 477 3.27 29.25 8.66
C LEU A 477 2.66 27.83 8.71
N ASN A 478 1.36 27.76 8.42
CA ASN A 478 0.59 26.55 8.29
C ASN A 478 -0.33 26.68 7.09
N ALA A 479 -0.41 25.63 6.28
CA ALA A 479 -1.30 25.63 5.13
C ALA A 479 -2.76 25.85 5.58
N TRP A 480 -3.48 26.72 4.88
CA TRP A 480 -4.88 26.99 5.19
C TRP A 480 -5.74 25.78 4.86
N PHE A 481 -6.75 25.49 5.69
CA PHE A 481 -7.73 24.42 5.45
C PHE A 481 -9.02 24.72 6.22
N PRO A 482 -10.22 24.37 5.70
CA PRO A 482 -11.45 24.63 6.42
C PRO A 482 -11.45 24.06 7.84
N GLY A 483 -11.89 24.90 8.78
CA GLY A 483 -11.98 24.58 10.21
C GLY A 483 -10.86 25.15 11.06
N TRP A 484 -9.77 25.68 10.48
CA TRP A 484 -8.82 26.46 11.27
C TRP A 484 -9.50 27.72 11.82
N GLN A 485 -9.34 27.96 13.11
CA GLN A 485 -9.95 29.05 13.84
C GLN A 485 -8.92 29.66 14.81
N ALA A 486 -9.02 30.96 15.06
CA ALA A 486 -8.16 31.69 15.98
C ALA A 486 -8.99 32.37 17.07
N ALA A 487 -8.47 32.41 18.29
CA ALA A 487 -9.05 33.16 19.40
C ALA A 487 -7.96 33.98 20.10
N ALA A 488 -8.15 35.29 20.20
CA ALA A 488 -7.27 36.23 20.89
C ALA A 488 -7.92 36.66 22.21
N ALA A 489 -7.26 36.38 23.34
CA ALA A 489 -7.78 36.63 24.68
C ALA A 489 -9.23 36.11 24.89
N GLY A 490 -9.51 34.92 24.33
CA GLY A 490 -10.83 34.27 24.40
C GLY A 490 -11.86 34.76 23.37
N THR A 491 -11.56 35.81 22.59
CA THR A 491 -12.46 36.34 21.55
C THR A 491 -12.08 35.78 20.19
N SER A 492 -13.05 35.28 19.42
CA SER A 492 -12.80 34.75 18.08
C SER A 492 -12.24 35.84 17.15
N VAL A 493 -11.15 35.53 16.46
CA VAL A 493 -10.53 36.38 15.45
C VAL A 493 -10.63 35.67 14.10
N PRO A 494 -11.00 36.39 13.03
CA PRO A 494 -11.10 35.80 11.72
C PRO A 494 -9.72 35.35 11.20
N LEU A 495 -9.70 34.17 10.58
CA LEU A 495 -8.54 33.57 9.94
C LEU A 495 -8.87 33.39 8.46
N TYR A 496 -8.03 33.91 7.59
CA TYR A 496 -8.25 33.94 6.15
C TYR A 496 -7.15 33.15 5.43
N ARG A 497 -7.43 32.76 4.19
CA ARG A 497 -6.44 32.20 3.28
C ARG A 497 -5.76 33.35 2.54
N ASP A 498 -4.44 33.37 2.54
CA ASP A 498 -3.68 34.21 1.60
C ASP A 498 -3.77 33.59 0.20
N GLU A 499 -4.26 34.34 -0.79
CA GLU A 499 -4.44 33.83 -2.15
C GLU A 499 -3.13 33.59 -2.90
N GLN A 500 -2.03 34.26 -2.50
CA GLN A 500 -0.74 34.10 -3.16
C GLN A 500 0.01 32.85 -2.66
N THR A 501 -0.02 32.59 -1.35
CA THR A 501 0.74 31.50 -0.73
C THR A 501 -0.11 30.31 -0.32
N GLY A 502 -1.42 30.51 -0.09
CA GLY A 502 -2.31 29.53 0.52
C GLY A 502 -2.09 29.34 2.04
N LEU A 503 -1.30 30.23 2.68
CA LEU A 503 -1.09 30.22 4.13
C LEU A 503 -2.26 30.83 4.89
N SER A 504 -2.31 30.57 6.19
CA SER A 504 -3.30 31.16 7.08
C SER A 504 -2.83 32.53 7.58
N VAL A 505 -3.68 33.56 7.45
CA VAL A 505 -3.40 34.93 7.90
C VAL A 505 -4.49 35.39 8.86
N LEU A 506 -4.10 36.05 9.95
CA LEU A 506 -5.03 36.63 10.92
C LEU A 506 -4.63 38.06 11.27
N GLU A 507 -5.61 38.86 11.66
CA GLU A 507 -5.41 40.22 12.16
C GLU A 507 -5.75 40.25 13.64
N ILE A 508 -4.74 40.39 14.50
CA ILE A 508 -4.96 40.50 15.93
C ILE A 508 -5.18 41.96 16.33
N PRO A 509 -6.11 42.25 17.26
CA PRO A 509 -6.25 43.58 17.83
C PRO A 509 -5.10 43.87 18.82
N SER A 510 -5.08 45.08 19.40
CA SER A 510 -4.27 45.34 20.59
C SER A 510 -4.66 44.37 21.70
N MET A 511 -3.71 43.60 22.20
CA MET A 511 -3.97 42.53 23.17
C MET A 511 -2.74 42.25 24.05
N ASN A 512 -3.02 41.81 25.27
CA ASN A 512 -2.05 41.16 26.15
C ASN A 512 -2.70 39.90 26.70
N GLY A 513 -2.32 38.74 26.15
CA GLY A 513 -2.95 37.46 26.52
C GLY A 513 -2.64 36.34 25.53
N GLU A 514 -3.38 35.26 25.65
CA GLU A 514 -3.19 34.07 24.82
C GLU A 514 -3.84 34.25 23.44
N LEU A 515 -3.10 33.87 22.40
CA LEU A 515 -3.60 33.60 21.06
C LEU A 515 -3.61 32.08 20.85
N VAL A 516 -4.80 31.53 20.64
CA VAL A 516 -4.99 30.10 20.36
C VAL A 516 -5.41 29.92 18.91
N ILE A 517 -4.62 29.19 18.13
CA ILE A 517 -4.96 28.78 16.77
C ILE A 517 -5.20 27.28 16.79
N SER A 518 -6.35 26.81 16.29
CA SER A 518 -6.70 25.38 16.38
C SER A 518 -7.55 24.91 15.20
N LEU A 519 -7.45 23.62 14.87
CA LEU A 519 -8.32 22.98 13.88
C LEU A 519 -9.61 22.49 14.57
N GLY A 520 -10.71 23.16 14.26
CA GLY A 520 -12.06 22.90 14.77
C GLY A 520 -12.95 22.09 13.81
N PRO A 521 -14.17 21.76 14.25
CA PRO A 521 -15.14 21.00 13.46
C PRO A 521 -15.94 21.89 12.50
N THR A 522 -15.95 21.52 11.22
CA THR A 522 -16.81 22.11 10.18
C THR A 522 -18.19 21.45 10.15
N ALA A 523 -19.15 22.02 9.42
CA ALA A 523 -20.49 21.44 9.31
C ALA A 523 -20.46 20.00 8.72
N PRO A 524 -19.74 19.69 7.63
CA PRO A 524 -19.59 18.32 7.14
C PRO A 524 -19.06 17.34 8.19
N ARG A 525 -18.02 17.75 8.94
CA ARG A 525 -17.40 16.93 10.00
C ARG A 525 -18.36 16.64 11.14
N ARG A 526 -19.16 17.64 11.56
CA ARG A 526 -20.18 17.45 12.59
C ARG A 526 -21.26 16.48 12.13
N THR A 527 -21.76 16.64 10.90
CA THR A 527 -22.77 15.76 10.32
C THR A 527 -22.29 14.31 10.24
N GLY A 528 -21.08 14.08 9.73
CA GLY A 528 -20.48 12.74 9.68
C GLY A 528 -20.31 12.12 11.08
N SER A 529 -19.88 12.91 12.06
CA SER A 529 -19.73 12.46 13.45
C SER A 529 -21.08 12.11 14.09
N TRP A 530 -22.10 12.96 13.93
CA TRP A 530 -23.44 12.72 14.43
C TRP A 530 -24.08 11.47 13.81
N LEU A 531 -23.97 11.31 12.49
CA LEU A 531 -24.50 10.15 11.79
C LEU A 531 -23.82 8.86 12.26
N THR A 532 -22.50 8.89 12.42
CA THR A 532 -21.73 7.76 12.98
C THR A 532 -22.20 7.39 14.39
N VAL A 533 -22.39 8.37 15.28
CA VAL A 533 -22.88 8.13 16.65
C VAL A 533 -24.30 7.57 16.66
N VAL A 534 -25.21 8.13 15.86
CA VAL A 534 -26.60 7.64 15.75
C VAL A 534 -26.62 6.20 15.26
N VAL A 535 -25.87 5.89 14.20
CA VAL A 535 -25.74 4.54 13.67
C VAL A 535 -25.18 3.59 14.72
N LEU A 536 -24.11 3.98 15.44
CA LEU A 536 -23.53 3.19 16.53
C LEU A 536 -24.55 2.88 17.64
N ILE A 537 -25.33 3.87 18.09
CA ILE A 537 -26.37 3.69 19.10
C ILE A 537 -27.44 2.71 18.61
N VAL A 538 -27.89 2.84 17.36
CA VAL A 538 -28.89 1.92 16.76
C VAL A 538 -28.36 0.49 16.71
N ILE A 539 -27.11 0.29 16.29
CA ILE A 539 -26.45 -1.02 16.26
C ILE A 539 -26.39 -1.62 17.67
N LEU A 540 -25.92 -0.86 18.66
CA LEU A 540 -25.78 -1.34 20.04
C LEU A 540 -27.14 -1.69 20.68
N ILE A 541 -28.19 -0.89 20.43
CA ILE A 541 -29.55 -1.20 20.90
C ILE A 541 -30.07 -2.46 20.21
N TYR A 542 -29.91 -2.59 18.89
CA TYR A 542 -30.35 -3.75 18.13
C TYR A 542 -29.68 -5.05 18.62
N THR A 543 -28.35 -5.05 18.71
CA THR A 543 -27.56 -6.18 19.20
C THR A 543 -27.85 -6.47 20.68
N GLY A 544 -27.98 -5.44 21.52
CA GLY A 544 -28.28 -5.59 22.95
C GLY A 544 -29.66 -6.19 23.23
N ARG A 545 -30.68 -5.84 22.43
CA ARG A 545 -32.01 -6.49 22.50
C ARG A 545 -31.92 -7.97 22.12
N ARG A 546 -31.28 -8.27 20.98
CA ARG A 546 -31.08 -9.65 20.53
C ARG A 546 -30.31 -10.52 21.53
N LEU A 547 -29.31 -9.97 22.20
CA LEU A 547 -28.54 -10.69 23.22
C LEU A 547 -29.39 -11.11 24.42
N ARG A 548 -30.45 -10.35 24.75
CA ARG A 548 -31.37 -10.70 25.86
C ARG A 548 -32.36 -11.80 25.51
N ASP A 549 -32.73 -11.92 24.23
CA ASP A 549 -33.79 -12.81 23.77
C ASP A 549 -33.30 -14.22 23.38
N THR A 550 -31.99 -14.48 23.40
CA THR A 550 -31.41 -15.71 22.81
C THR A 550 -30.94 -16.71 23.88
N SER A 551 -31.45 -17.96 23.83
CA SER A 551 -30.84 -19.10 24.54
C SER A 551 -29.74 -19.74 23.69
N GLU A 552 -28.62 -20.15 24.30
CA GLU A 552 -27.45 -20.75 23.63
C GLU A 552 -27.82 -21.83 22.60
N TYR A 553 -27.43 -21.62 21.34
CA TYR A 553 -27.44 -22.66 20.31
C TYR A 553 -26.04 -22.82 19.72
N LEU A 554 -25.47 -24.03 19.84
CA LEU A 554 -24.15 -24.37 19.31
C LEU A 554 -24.31 -25.38 18.16
N PRO A 555 -23.99 -25.03 16.90
CA PRO A 555 -24.00 -25.99 15.82
C PRO A 555 -22.84 -26.99 15.92
N ALA A 556 -23.06 -28.19 15.36
CA ALA A 556 -22.07 -29.26 15.24
C ALA A 556 -21.30 -29.12 13.91
N SER A 557 -19.99 -28.86 13.98
CA SER A 557 -19.11 -28.77 12.81
C SER A 557 -18.40 -30.10 12.56
N SER A 558 -18.25 -30.50 11.29
CA SER A 558 -17.36 -31.60 10.90
C SER A 558 -15.89 -31.21 11.07
N LEU A 559 -15.15 -32.03 11.81
CA LEU A 559 -13.72 -31.85 12.13
C LEU A 559 -12.84 -32.68 11.19
N LEU A 560 -11.58 -32.30 11.02
CA LEU A 560 -10.58 -33.13 10.34
C LEU A 560 -10.31 -34.41 11.15
N ASP A 561 -10.04 -35.52 10.46
CA ASP A 561 -9.62 -36.76 11.11
C ASP A 561 -8.18 -36.64 11.65
N ILE A 562 -7.87 -37.33 12.76
CA ILE A 562 -6.58 -37.24 13.47
C ILE A 562 -5.41 -37.70 12.56
N ALA A 563 -5.65 -38.67 11.68
CA ALA A 563 -4.65 -39.15 10.73
C ALA A 563 -4.33 -38.08 9.65
N GLU A 564 -5.35 -37.39 9.14
CA GLU A 564 -5.19 -36.29 8.19
C GLU A 564 -4.50 -35.09 8.86
N ALA A 565 -4.88 -34.76 10.10
CA ALA A 565 -4.26 -33.69 10.88
C ALA A 565 -2.76 -33.93 11.11
N ARG A 566 -2.34 -35.17 11.40
CA ARG A 566 -0.91 -35.51 11.59
C ARG A 566 -0.10 -35.38 10.30
N LEU A 567 -0.64 -35.83 9.17
CA LEU A 567 0.03 -35.71 7.87
C LEU A 567 0.15 -34.24 7.44
N LEU A 568 -0.91 -33.46 7.62
CA LEU A 568 -0.89 -32.03 7.32
C LEU A 568 0.05 -31.26 8.28
N ALA A 569 0.09 -31.62 9.56
CA ALA A 569 1.04 -31.06 10.52
C ALA A 569 2.50 -31.38 10.16
N PHE A 570 2.77 -32.58 9.62
CA PHE A 570 4.09 -32.92 9.10
C PHE A 570 4.46 -32.05 7.89
N ILE A 571 3.54 -31.82 6.95
CA ILE A 571 3.77 -30.95 5.78
C ILE A 571 3.99 -29.51 6.22
N VAL A 572 3.19 -29.00 7.16
CA VAL A 572 3.39 -27.65 7.71
C VAL A 572 4.70 -27.56 8.49
N GLY A 573 5.08 -28.60 9.23
CA GLY A 573 6.38 -28.67 9.92
C GLY A 573 7.56 -28.72 8.95
N ALA A 574 7.46 -29.51 7.89
CA ALA A 574 8.50 -29.64 6.86
C ALA A 574 8.62 -28.37 6.00
N PHE A 575 7.49 -27.82 5.55
CA PHE A 575 7.45 -26.55 4.86
C PHE A 575 7.89 -25.40 5.76
N GLY A 576 7.47 -25.40 7.02
CA GLY A 576 7.94 -24.44 8.03
C GLY A 576 9.44 -24.53 8.28
N LEU A 577 10.00 -25.75 8.32
CA LEU A 577 11.44 -25.96 8.36
C LEU A 577 12.11 -25.39 7.11
N ILE A 578 11.57 -25.61 5.91
CA ILE A 578 12.08 -25.00 4.66
C ILE A 578 12.02 -23.47 4.76
N VAL A 579 10.89 -22.88 5.17
CA VAL A 579 10.73 -21.44 5.33
C VAL A 579 11.77 -20.88 6.32
N ILE A 580 11.95 -21.52 7.48
CA ILE A 580 12.98 -21.12 8.47
C ILE A 580 14.38 -21.26 7.87
N LEU A 581 14.67 -22.37 7.20
CA LEU A 581 15.93 -22.63 6.50
C LEU A 581 16.10 -21.80 5.23
N VAL A 582 15.16 -20.98 4.79
CA VAL A 582 15.32 -20.17 3.56
C VAL A 582 15.30 -18.70 3.89
N MET A 583 14.49 -18.30 4.87
CA MET A 583 14.29 -16.91 5.26
C MET A 583 15.26 -16.43 6.34
N THR A 584 15.96 -17.32 7.05
CA THR A 584 16.96 -16.90 8.04
C THR A 584 18.23 -16.40 7.34
N PRO A 585 18.77 -15.22 7.72
CA PRO A 585 19.94 -14.62 7.07
C PRO A 585 21.19 -15.51 7.05
N SER A 586 21.28 -16.48 7.96
CA SER A 586 22.41 -17.37 8.18
C SER A 586 22.20 -18.79 7.64
N SER A 587 21.17 -19.04 6.85
CA SER A 587 20.91 -20.40 6.35
C SER A 587 21.90 -20.83 5.27
N PRO A 588 22.40 -22.09 5.33
CA PRO A 588 23.21 -22.68 4.27
C PRO A 588 22.43 -23.01 2.98
N LEU A 589 21.08 -23.03 3.02
CA LEU A 589 20.21 -23.33 1.88
C LEU A 589 19.58 -22.04 1.34
N MET A 590 20.38 -21.18 0.70
CA MET A 590 19.84 -19.99 0.03
C MET A 590 19.03 -20.41 -1.21
N LEU A 591 17.69 -20.37 -1.13
CA LEU A 591 16.80 -20.45 -2.30
C LEU A 591 16.62 -19.11 -3.02
N TYR A 592 17.27 -18.04 -2.54
CA TYR A 592 17.33 -16.78 -3.29
C TYR A 592 18.07 -16.98 -4.61
N ALA A 593 17.65 -16.28 -5.65
CA ALA A 593 18.41 -16.23 -6.89
C ALA A 593 19.81 -15.64 -6.65
N GLN A 594 20.74 -15.93 -7.56
CA GLN A 594 22.08 -15.37 -7.49
C GLN A 594 22.00 -13.83 -7.50
N PRO A 595 22.70 -13.15 -6.58
CA PRO A 595 22.68 -11.69 -6.54
C PRO A 595 23.20 -11.11 -7.87
N GLY A 596 22.39 -10.27 -8.50
CA GLY A 596 22.68 -9.68 -9.81
C GLY A 596 22.22 -10.50 -11.02
N HIS A 597 21.52 -11.63 -10.85
CA HIS A 597 21.07 -12.48 -11.98
C HIS A 597 20.24 -11.73 -13.03
N ARG A 598 19.56 -10.63 -12.65
CA ARG A 598 18.82 -9.81 -13.64
C ARG A 598 19.73 -9.08 -14.62
N LEU A 599 21.03 -8.98 -14.33
CA LEU A 599 22.03 -8.39 -15.21
C LEU A 599 22.64 -9.42 -16.18
N ASP A 600 22.36 -10.71 -16.02
CA ASP A 600 23.00 -11.77 -16.83
C ASP A 600 22.66 -11.67 -18.32
N GLN A 601 21.47 -11.14 -18.64
CA GLN A 601 21.01 -10.91 -20.01
C GLN A 601 21.23 -9.47 -20.50
N ALA A 602 21.71 -8.58 -19.62
CA ALA A 602 21.89 -7.17 -19.94
C ALA A 602 23.26 -6.90 -20.58
N THR A 603 23.30 -5.98 -21.54
CA THR A 603 24.53 -5.52 -22.17
C THR A 603 25.27 -4.56 -21.22
N LEU A 604 26.51 -4.89 -20.87
CA LEU A 604 27.32 -4.09 -19.95
C LEU A 604 27.73 -2.75 -20.57
N LEU A 605 27.56 -1.66 -19.81
CA LEU A 605 28.01 -0.30 -20.17
C LEU A 605 29.19 0.14 -19.33
N ARG A 606 29.09 -0.03 -18.00
CA ARG A 606 30.07 0.39 -16.99
C ARG A 606 30.66 1.78 -17.24
N THR A 607 29.76 2.75 -17.38
CA THR A 607 30.12 4.15 -17.62
C THR A 607 29.63 5.01 -16.48
N SER A 608 30.53 5.80 -15.89
CA SER A 608 30.26 6.55 -14.65
C SER A 608 30.26 8.06 -14.86
N THR A 609 29.38 8.77 -14.17
CA THR A 609 29.38 10.23 -14.15
C THR A 609 30.45 10.78 -13.20
N SER A 610 30.80 12.06 -13.36
CA SER A 610 31.66 12.81 -12.43
C SER A 610 31.17 12.76 -10.97
N ALA A 611 29.87 12.60 -10.75
CA ALA A 611 29.27 12.47 -9.42
C ALA A 611 29.45 11.07 -8.81
N GLY A 612 29.69 10.03 -9.62
CA GLY A 612 29.80 8.64 -9.18
C GLY A 612 28.50 7.83 -9.35
N LEU A 613 27.55 8.32 -10.15
CA LEU A 613 26.41 7.55 -10.64
C LEU A 613 26.86 6.77 -11.88
N GLU A 614 26.72 5.45 -11.89
CA GLU A 614 27.19 4.57 -12.96
C GLU A 614 26.03 3.93 -13.70
N ALA A 615 26.02 4.05 -15.03
CA ALA A 615 25.23 3.21 -15.91
C ALA A 615 25.95 1.86 -16.02
N LEU A 616 25.43 0.86 -15.31
CA LEU A 616 26.04 -0.46 -15.17
C LEU A 616 25.83 -1.30 -16.42
N ALA A 617 24.57 -1.40 -16.86
CA ALA A 617 24.14 -2.18 -18.00
C ALA A 617 22.85 -1.60 -18.60
N TYR A 618 22.47 -2.06 -19.78
CA TYR A 618 21.15 -1.82 -20.34
C TYR A 618 20.58 -3.09 -20.98
N ASP A 619 19.27 -3.11 -21.15
CA ASP A 619 18.53 -4.16 -21.84
C ASP A 619 17.52 -3.49 -22.80
N LEU A 620 17.64 -3.77 -24.09
CA LEU A 620 16.76 -3.24 -25.14
C LEU A 620 15.86 -4.38 -25.60
N GLN A 621 14.54 -4.20 -25.51
CA GLN A 621 13.58 -5.27 -25.82
C GLN A 621 13.69 -5.75 -27.28
N THR A 622 13.82 -4.82 -28.21
CA THR A 622 14.08 -5.08 -29.63
C THR A 622 14.79 -3.89 -30.26
N PRO A 623 15.84 -4.10 -31.09
CA PRO A 623 16.46 -3.03 -31.88
C PRO A 623 15.64 -2.65 -33.12
N GLN A 624 14.65 -3.47 -33.52
CA GLN A 624 13.78 -3.18 -34.66
C GLN A 624 12.36 -2.87 -34.18
N VAL A 625 11.84 -1.72 -34.61
CA VAL A 625 10.53 -1.16 -34.24
C VAL A 625 9.87 -0.53 -35.46
N ARG A 626 8.54 -0.41 -35.46
CA ARG A 626 7.79 0.27 -36.52
C ARG A 626 7.23 1.62 -36.06
N PRO A 627 6.94 2.55 -36.98
CA PRO A 627 6.16 3.74 -36.63
C PRO A 627 4.83 3.37 -35.96
N GLY A 628 4.51 4.00 -34.84
CA GLY A 628 3.34 3.65 -34.01
C GLY A 628 3.61 2.66 -32.87
N ASP A 629 4.78 2.01 -32.84
CA ASP A 629 5.17 1.11 -31.74
C ASP A 629 5.71 1.87 -30.52
N ASP A 630 5.83 1.17 -29.39
CA ASP A 630 6.56 1.65 -28.21
C ASP A 630 7.99 1.09 -28.20
N LEU A 631 9.00 1.96 -28.22
CA LEU A 631 10.37 1.58 -27.93
C LEU A 631 10.57 1.40 -26.42
N ARG A 632 10.94 0.19 -26.01
CA ARG A 632 11.10 -0.17 -24.59
C ARG A 632 12.52 -0.61 -24.28
N PHE A 633 13.14 0.04 -23.30
CA PHE A 633 14.46 -0.33 -22.80
C PHE A 633 14.58 -0.10 -21.30
N THR A 634 15.53 -0.79 -20.69
CA THR A 634 15.84 -0.70 -19.26
C THR A 634 17.29 -0.28 -19.09
N LEU A 635 17.54 0.72 -18.25
CA LEU A 635 18.87 1.07 -17.76
C LEU A 635 19.05 0.55 -16.34
N TYR A 636 20.20 -0.07 -16.09
CA TYR A 636 20.61 -0.49 -14.75
C TYR A 636 21.65 0.50 -14.24
N TRP A 637 21.34 1.15 -13.13
CA TRP A 637 22.18 2.17 -12.54
C TRP A 637 22.73 1.71 -11.19
N GLN A 638 23.91 2.19 -10.81
CA GLN A 638 24.51 1.89 -9.52
C GLN A 638 25.22 3.12 -8.95
N ALA A 639 25.19 3.28 -7.62
CA ALA A 639 25.99 4.29 -6.93
C ALA A 639 27.36 3.72 -6.55
N ARG A 640 28.45 4.28 -7.11
CA ARG A 640 29.84 3.92 -6.78
C ARG A 640 30.28 4.44 -5.41
N ARG A 641 29.70 5.57 -5.02
CA ARG A 641 29.90 6.26 -3.74
C ARG A 641 28.60 6.90 -3.29
N THR A 642 28.54 7.37 -2.06
CA THR A 642 27.39 8.15 -1.58
C THR A 642 27.20 9.37 -2.46
N LEU A 643 25.99 9.54 -2.99
CA LEU A 643 25.63 10.63 -3.88
C LEU A 643 25.11 11.80 -3.02
N PRO A 644 25.72 13.00 -3.09
CA PRO A 644 25.39 14.10 -2.18
C PRO A 644 24.06 14.79 -2.51
N THR A 645 23.64 14.73 -3.78
CA THR A 645 22.40 15.36 -4.27
C THR A 645 21.55 14.36 -5.05
N ASN A 646 20.34 14.79 -5.41
CA ASN A 646 19.45 14.02 -6.27
C ASN A 646 19.72 14.38 -7.74
N TYR A 647 20.09 13.39 -8.53
CA TYR A 647 20.30 13.52 -9.96
C TYR A 647 19.04 13.10 -10.71
N GLN A 648 18.76 13.79 -11.81
CA GLN A 648 17.69 13.43 -12.73
C GLN A 648 18.28 12.99 -14.06
N ILE A 649 17.56 12.13 -14.77
CA ILE A 649 17.95 11.61 -16.07
C ILE A 649 16.97 12.10 -17.11
N GLN A 650 17.51 12.47 -18.26
CA GLN A 650 16.76 12.66 -19.49
C GLN A 650 17.33 11.74 -20.56
N THR A 651 16.44 11.04 -21.27
CA THR A 651 16.80 10.24 -22.44
C THR A 651 16.20 10.87 -23.68
N ALA A 652 16.95 10.88 -24.77
CA ALA A 652 16.55 11.40 -26.06
C ALA A 652 16.74 10.34 -27.14
N LEU A 653 15.77 10.22 -28.05
CA LEU A 653 15.87 9.40 -29.25
C LEU A 653 16.21 10.32 -30.43
N ILE A 654 17.35 10.08 -31.08
CA ILE A 654 17.94 11.02 -32.05
C ILE A 654 18.21 10.28 -33.36
N HIS A 655 17.79 10.85 -34.48
CA HIS A 655 18.06 10.27 -35.80
C HIS A 655 19.55 10.38 -36.14
N THR A 656 20.20 9.27 -36.51
CA THR A 656 21.65 9.20 -36.78
C THR A 656 22.11 10.08 -37.94
N GLY A 657 21.34 10.10 -39.04
CA GLY A 657 21.65 10.86 -40.25
C GLY A 657 21.45 12.39 -40.12
N SER A 658 20.27 12.86 -39.71
CA SER A 658 19.95 14.29 -39.60
C SER A 658 20.36 14.94 -38.26
N GLY A 659 20.49 14.14 -37.19
CA GLY A 659 20.71 14.65 -35.84
C GLY A 659 19.44 15.18 -35.15
N ASP A 660 18.27 15.02 -35.77
CA ASP A 660 17.01 15.50 -35.22
C ASP A 660 16.57 14.67 -34.02
N VAL A 661 16.06 15.35 -32.99
CA VAL A 661 15.55 14.69 -31.78
C VAL A 661 14.07 14.38 -31.96
N LEU A 662 13.74 13.09 -32.08
CA LEU A 662 12.38 12.61 -32.24
C LEU A 662 11.59 12.72 -30.92
N TYR A 663 12.23 12.36 -29.81
CA TYR A 663 11.58 12.35 -28.50
C TYR A 663 12.58 12.67 -27.40
N ARG A 664 12.14 13.41 -26.37
CA ARG A 664 12.86 13.59 -25.10
C ARG A 664 11.93 13.23 -23.95
N THR A 665 12.42 12.41 -23.03
CA THR A 665 11.69 12.16 -21.80
C THR A 665 11.74 13.39 -20.89
N PRO A 666 10.73 13.59 -20.04
CA PRO A 666 10.85 14.55 -18.94
C PRO A 666 11.99 14.14 -18.01
N HIS A 667 12.58 15.12 -17.33
CA HIS A 667 13.56 14.85 -16.28
C HIS A 667 12.88 14.13 -15.12
N ARG A 668 13.48 13.03 -14.66
CA ARG A 668 13.01 12.28 -13.49
C ARG A 668 14.16 11.59 -12.78
N ALA A 669 13.97 11.27 -11.49
CA ALA A 669 14.93 10.45 -10.77
C ALA A 669 15.00 9.03 -11.40
N PRO A 670 16.21 8.44 -11.53
CA PRO A 670 16.34 7.07 -12.00
C PRO A 670 15.52 6.10 -11.15
N GLY A 671 14.72 5.27 -11.81
CA GLY A 671 13.85 4.31 -11.13
C GLY A 671 12.79 4.94 -10.23
N TYR A 672 12.49 6.23 -10.38
CA TYR A 672 11.57 7.00 -9.53
C TYR A 672 11.96 7.04 -8.05
N TYR A 673 13.26 6.94 -7.74
CA TYR A 673 13.77 6.98 -6.37
C TYR A 673 14.99 7.89 -6.24
N PRO A 674 15.02 8.78 -5.23
CA PRO A 674 16.07 9.79 -5.10
C PRO A 674 17.47 9.19 -4.97
N THR A 675 18.40 9.64 -5.81
CA THR A 675 19.77 9.10 -5.87
C THR A 675 20.57 9.31 -4.60
N SER A 676 20.28 10.36 -3.83
CA SER A 676 20.91 10.61 -2.53
C SER A 676 20.66 9.49 -1.51
N ARG A 677 19.58 8.72 -1.69
CA ARG A 677 19.19 7.60 -0.82
C ARG A 677 19.71 6.24 -1.31
N TRP A 678 20.47 6.22 -2.39
CA TRP A 678 20.97 4.97 -2.95
C TRP A 678 22.03 4.34 -2.08
N ARG A 679 21.90 3.03 -1.86
CA ARG A 679 22.91 2.25 -1.16
C ARG A 679 23.99 1.84 -2.16
N ARG A 680 25.24 1.98 -1.73
CA ARG A 680 26.41 1.53 -2.52
C ARG A 680 26.26 0.05 -2.88
N SER A 681 26.74 -0.30 -4.06
CA SER A 681 26.78 -1.68 -4.58
C SER A 681 25.43 -2.32 -4.91
N LEU A 682 24.29 -1.70 -4.60
CA LEU A 682 22.99 -2.12 -5.11
C LEU A 682 22.65 -1.37 -6.40
N TYR A 683 22.05 -2.06 -7.37
CA TYR A 683 21.61 -1.46 -8.61
C TYR A 683 20.14 -1.04 -8.53
N VAL A 684 19.76 -0.06 -9.34
CA VAL A 684 18.37 0.38 -9.56
C VAL A 684 18.00 0.13 -11.01
N GLN A 685 16.86 -0.54 -11.20
CA GLN A 685 16.29 -0.75 -12.52
C GLN A 685 15.46 0.48 -12.93
N ASP A 686 15.76 1.04 -14.09
CA ASP A 686 15.11 2.21 -14.64
C ASP A 686 14.53 1.94 -16.04
N GLN A 687 13.21 1.79 -16.13
CA GLN A 687 12.51 1.41 -17.35
C GLN A 687 12.01 2.63 -18.12
N TYR A 688 12.14 2.58 -19.44
CA TYR A 688 11.72 3.63 -20.35
C TYR A 688 10.79 3.04 -21.42
N THR A 689 9.71 3.76 -21.69
CA THR A 689 8.80 3.51 -22.81
C THR A 689 8.72 4.80 -23.61
N ILE A 690 9.25 4.79 -24.83
CA ILE A 690 9.21 5.93 -25.75
C ILE A 690 8.19 5.60 -26.84
N PRO A 691 7.02 6.29 -26.87
CA PRO A 691 6.05 6.08 -27.93
C PRO A 691 6.60 6.67 -29.24
N LEU A 692 6.56 5.88 -30.33
CA LEU A 692 6.95 6.32 -31.66
C LEU A 692 5.71 6.82 -32.39
N PRO A 693 5.62 8.11 -32.77
CA PRO A 693 4.52 8.61 -33.58
C PRO A 693 4.31 7.80 -34.88
N PRO A 694 3.07 7.63 -35.39
CA PRO A 694 2.82 6.92 -36.64
C PRO A 694 3.50 7.54 -37.87
N ASP A 695 3.88 8.81 -37.79
CA ASP A 695 4.61 9.58 -38.80
C ASP A 695 6.13 9.60 -38.57
N THR A 696 6.64 8.76 -37.66
CA THR A 696 8.09 8.62 -37.43
C THR A 696 8.78 8.18 -38.73
N PRO A 697 9.78 8.95 -39.23
CA PRO A 697 10.54 8.56 -40.40
C PRO A 697 11.28 7.23 -40.20
N SER A 698 11.30 6.40 -41.24
CA SER A 698 12.14 5.20 -41.27
C SER A 698 13.61 5.59 -41.29
N GLY A 699 14.41 4.89 -40.49
CA GLY A 699 15.83 5.21 -40.35
C GLY A 699 16.43 4.67 -39.06
N ASP A 700 17.69 5.03 -38.85
CA ASP A 700 18.49 4.57 -37.72
C ASP A 700 18.50 5.66 -36.64
N TYR A 701 18.20 5.28 -35.41
CA TYR A 701 18.10 6.15 -34.26
C TYR A 701 19.03 5.71 -33.13
N GLU A 702 19.62 6.69 -32.46
CA GLU A 702 20.45 6.50 -31.27
C GLU A 702 19.71 6.95 -30.01
N ILE A 703 19.88 6.18 -28.93
CA ILE A 703 19.38 6.55 -27.60
C ILE A 703 20.50 7.28 -26.85
N ARG A 704 20.28 8.56 -26.55
CA ARG A 704 21.21 9.42 -25.82
C ARG A 704 20.70 9.69 -24.41
N ILE A 705 21.60 9.59 -23.43
CA ILE A 705 21.30 9.71 -22.00
C ILE A 705 22.10 10.88 -21.43
N ALA A 706 21.42 11.79 -20.75
CA ALA A 706 22.02 12.88 -19.99
C ALA A 706 21.63 12.77 -18.51
N VAL A 707 22.58 13.09 -17.62
CA VAL A 707 22.34 13.17 -16.18
C VAL A 707 22.56 14.61 -15.74
N VAL A 708 21.60 15.15 -15.01
CA VAL A 708 21.62 16.54 -14.56
C VAL A 708 21.53 16.62 -13.03
N ASP A 709 22.26 17.56 -12.46
CA ASP A 709 22.14 17.93 -11.04
C ASP A 709 20.99 18.94 -10.89
N CYS A 710 19.80 18.46 -10.47
CA CYS A 710 18.61 19.30 -10.29
C CYS A 710 18.31 19.47 -8.81
N ASN A 711 18.34 20.71 -8.32
CA ASN A 711 18.00 21.03 -6.93
C ASN A 711 17.32 22.40 -6.81
N PRO A 712 15.99 22.51 -6.60
CA PRO A 712 14.89 21.56 -6.79
C PRO A 712 14.21 21.68 -8.18
N THR A 713 14.60 22.67 -8.98
CA THR A 713 14.13 22.89 -10.36
C THR A 713 15.29 22.74 -11.34
N CYS A 714 15.04 22.20 -12.52
CA CYS A 714 16.08 21.92 -13.53
C CYS A 714 16.40 23.13 -14.44
N ASN A 715 16.01 24.35 -14.04
CA ASN A 715 16.29 25.54 -14.83
C ASN A 715 17.79 25.86 -14.71
N ASN A 716 18.55 25.62 -15.78
CA ASN A 716 20.03 25.72 -15.84
C ASN A 716 20.78 24.63 -15.07
N ALA A 717 20.23 23.41 -14.97
CA ALA A 717 20.93 22.29 -14.34
C ALA A 717 22.19 21.90 -15.12
N ALA A 718 23.31 21.72 -14.41
CA ALA A 718 24.57 21.31 -15.03
C ALA A 718 24.50 19.83 -15.43
N GLU A 719 24.71 19.54 -16.72
CA GLU A 719 24.89 18.18 -17.21
C GLU A 719 26.21 17.60 -16.70
N LEU A 720 26.15 16.38 -16.15
CA LEU A 720 27.31 15.68 -15.66
C LEU A 720 28.10 15.06 -16.81
N THR A 721 29.43 15.11 -16.68
CA THR A 721 30.34 14.45 -17.61
C THR A 721 30.41 12.95 -17.33
N PHE A 722 30.35 12.13 -18.38
CA PHE A 722 30.52 10.68 -18.33
C PHE A 722 31.97 10.26 -18.61
N PHE A 723 32.38 9.18 -17.95
CA PHE A 723 33.72 8.59 -18.04
C PHE A 723 33.61 7.08 -18.21
N GLN A 724 34.41 6.51 -19.11
CA GLN A 724 34.62 5.07 -19.21
C GLN A 724 35.44 4.55 -18.01
N LEU A 725 35.46 3.23 -17.81
CA LEU A 725 36.27 2.55 -16.79
C LEU A 725 37.76 2.92 -16.81
N ASN A 726 38.32 3.21 -17.98
CA ASN A 726 39.72 3.62 -18.15
C ASN A 726 39.97 5.10 -17.81
N GLY A 727 38.94 5.86 -17.42
CA GLY A 727 39.00 7.28 -17.14
C GLY A 727 38.82 8.20 -18.36
N GLN A 728 38.58 7.65 -19.55
CA GLN A 728 38.35 8.43 -20.76
C GLN A 728 37.03 9.22 -20.65
N ASN A 729 37.10 10.53 -20.90
CA ASN A 729 35.95 11.41 -20.94
C ASN A 729 35.12 11.18 -22.22
N ILE A 730 33.81 10.93 -22.06
CA ILE A 730 32.84 10.67 -23.14
C ILE A 730 32.02 11.93 -23.49
N GLY A 731 32.02 12.94 -22.62
CA GLY A 731 31.23 14.16 -22.76
C GLY A 731 30.05 14.22 -21.79
N GLN A 732 29.11 15.13 -22.04
CA GLN A 732 27.95 15.39 -21.15
C GLN A 732 26.76 14.45 -21.38
N SER A 733 26.85 13.60 -22.41
CA SER A 733 25.85 12.60 -22.70
C SER A 733 26.50 11.27 -23.09
N MET A 734 25.81 10.19 -22.80
CA MET A 734 26.20 8.83 -23.19
C MET A 734 25.21 8.34 -24.25
N THR A 735 25.73 7.82 -25.36
CA THR A 735 24.92 7.11 -26.36
C THR A 735 24.95 5.62 -26.07
N LEU A 736 23.80 4.95 -26.11
CA LEU A 736 23.75 3.50 -26.02
C LEU A 736 24.39 2.87 -27.27
N PRO A 737 25.17 1.78 -27.14
CA PRO A 737 25.87 1.17 -28.28
C PRO A 737 24.96 0.61 -29.38
N GLU A 738 23.70 0.33 -29.07
CA GLU A 738 22.75 -0.32 -29.97
C GLU A 738 21.91 0.71 -30.73
N ILE A 739 21.84 0.55 -32.04
CA ILE A 739 21.08 1.39 -32.95
C ILE A 739 19.66 0.85 -33.04
N VAL A 740 18.68 1.74 -32.92
CA VAL A 740 17.27 1.43 -33.10
C VAL A 740 16.91 1.66 -34.56
N HIS A 741 16.49 0.60 -35.24
CA HIS A 741 16.05 0.63 -36.62
C HIS A 741 14.54 0.79 -36.69
N VAL A 742 14.08 1.94 -37.18
CA VAL A 742 12.66 2.16 -37.50
C VAL A 742 12.42 1.69 -38.93
N VAL A 743 11.67 0.60 -39.07
CA VAL A 743 11.34 -0.04 -40.35
C VAL A 743 9.84 0.03 -40.63
N GLU A 744 9.45 0.17 -41.89
CA GLU A 744 8.05 0.19 -42.32
C GLU A 744 7.33 -1.16 -42.12
#